data_AF-A0A957ZRY9-F1
#
_entry.id   AF-A0A957ZRY9-F1
#
_cell.length_a   1.000
_cell.length_b   1.000
_cell.length_c   1.000
_cell.angle_alpha   90.00
_cell.angle_beta   90.00
_cell.angle_gamma   90.00
#
_symmetry.space_group_name_H-M   'P 1'
#
loop_
_entity.id
_entity.type
_entity.pdbx_description
1 polymer ?
#
loop_
_entity_poly.entity_id
_entity_poly.type
_entity_poly.pdbx_seq_one_letter_code
_entity_poly.pdbx_strand_id
1 'polypeptide(L)'
;MMNPSIPNPWIYAVARRLLLPLAAALALIMSLAVGTVAHAADEPPQMSVNIFHNWVGVEADPNQEVNITVVGKATITGSTGDSGRFASHEWTWDPAQPEIGPGDTVTGTVGGVLMTVDPVGQIVGRADYDTDTVTGQIMAAWFSPTTLTVRCEAWAQNDSVGFEIVGADPDGGDYTCDFAAEGWDLQSEQTVAVFYIQPNGHRVFTLVEPPRPAHVSVNYGHDWVIVDGDPNVAVTVTADTGATITGMTNDSGFYASHDGTWTPEDPDLMPGDHVTVSVAGEIVAEIEIGSVQAAVDFDNDIVTGEIHAPWLAPEAVRVVCEIWNEEGAPAPIETAGIDPDGGSYVCDFSDVGWDLQADQMLAVMYVQPDEHRVINMPQAPRMRVNYGHDWVGGDYEIGHTFQITVTDGADVVKAVATIDSVAGGGWNGAGFQTEWNGWQPAQPDIRPGDWVHFRADDGYVNHIRVGDIGGIVDLDADNISGSIQADWFSDALNVECHPWGAWPGPAQLQQSTAMPDGSDSYACGWQGVWDVQPGQDIAVFYRAPGVPDLVGTVFTGKATRHVATTGSDTDNNCAIAASPCRTVQRAIDEGFDGEDILIAAGTYAQNLAIVNKDVSLRGGYDPSGATWISGSDATILQGVDDDASVVYIEDSEVMLADLSLTGGDAGDRGGGLHVRNSSVVDLIRVAVYSNVAGAGGGMAIRDTSTATIVDSAIYGNTARDGEGGGILAADSALTLTRSRVIANTAADNDGGGIGAEGSTLHIENSIIAGNDSATHGGGIWFFGDETATIVNSQIVGNVTAGEGAAVATKDASRVVMTNTLVISNTGNTGIADRDGGASVFILSHCDTYGNSPDGAANATITRSDCLGSPDTDGVDPEMAGGSLPGDTGSAFVDAWMAFDYRPLAGSPAIDAGDNAAAPATDITGATRPQDGDLDGTPAADMGAYEFTPLRNFLPLLFAK
;
A
#
# COMPACT_ATOMS: atom_id res chain seq x y z
N MET A 1 -66.85 0.98 7.97
CA MET A 1 -67.24 0.47 6.64
C MET A 1 -66.33 -0.72 6.36
N MET A 2 -66.91 -1.91 6.16
CA MET A 2 -66.24 -3.12 5.62
C MET A 2 -65.68 -2.78 4.22
N ASN A 3 -64.69 -3.43 3.60
CA ASN A 3 -64.31 -4.87 3.51
C ASN A 3 -62.90 -4.97 2.79
N PRO A 4 -62.35 -6.13 2.38
CA PRO A 4 -61.16 -6.81 2.94
C PRO A 4 -60.07 -7.12 1.88
N SER A 5 -59.19 -8.10 2.17
CA SER A 5 -58.29 -8.88 1.29
C SER A 5 -57.03 -8.22 0.72
N ILE A 6 -55.84 -8.55 1.27
CA ILE A 6 -54.91 -9.58 0.75
C ILE A 6 -54.21 -10.25 1.96
N PRO A 7 -54.29 -11.58 2.15
CA PRO A 7 -53.70 -12.28 3.30
C PRO A 7 -52.23 -12.65 3.06
N ASN A 8 -51.36 -12.35 4.04
CA ASN A 8 -49.96 -12.76 4.06
C ASN A 8 -49.84 -14.30 4.26
N PRO A 9 -49.29 -15.06 3.29
CA PRO A 9 -49.17 -16.52 3.39
C PRO A 9 -48.18 -17.01 4.45
N TRP A 10 -47.16 -16.21 4.80
CA TRP A 10 -46.08 -16.60 5.70
C TRP A 10 -46.52 -16.69 7.16
N ILE A 11 -47.35 -15.75 7.62
CA ILE A 11 -47.86 -15.79 9.00
C ILE A 11 -48.83 -16.97 9.21
N TYR A 12 -49.59 -17.38 8.17
CA TYR A 12 -50.46 -18.56 8.26
C TYR A 12 -49.71 -19.88 8.08
N ALA A 13 -48.61 -19.92 7.31
CA ALA A 13 -47.77 -21.10 7.16
C ALA A 13 -46.94 -21.36 8.44
N VAL A 14 -46.36 -20.32 9.03
CA VAL A 14 -45.64 -20.40 10.31
C VAL A 14 -46.60 -20.66 11.48
N ALA A 15 -47.78 -20.01 11.50
CA ALA A 15 -48.78 -20.30 12.53
C ALA A 15 -49.41 -21.70 12.39
N ARG A 16 -49.66 -22.22 11.17
CA ARG A 16 -50.09 -23.63 11.00
C ARG A 16 -48.97 -24.62 11.30
N ARG A 17 -47.71 -24.32 10.97
CA ARG A 17 -46.55 -25.20 11.22
C ARG A 17 -46.09 -25.20 12.68
N LEU A 18 -46.31 -24.14 13.46
CA LEU A 18 -46.09 -24.15 14.92
C LEU A 18 -47.28 -24.74 15.70
N LEU A 19 -48.51 -24.67 15.18
CA LEU A 19 -49.71 -25.14 15.91
C LEU A 19 -50.03 -26.63 15.72
N LEU A 20 -49.61 -27.27 14.62
CA LEU A 20 -49.84 -28.72 14.43
C LEU A 20 -48.92 -29.63 15.27
N PRO A 21 -47.60 -29.38 15.40
CA PRO A 21 -46.74 -30.14 16.32
C PRO A 21 -47.17 -29.90 17.78
N LEU A 22 -47.63 -28.69 18.11
CA LEU A 22 -48.20 -28.40 19.43
C LEU A 22 -49.46 -29.22 19.71
N ALA A 23 -50.28 -29.51 18.70
CA ALA A 23 -51.48 -30.33 18.85
C ALA A 23 -51.17 -31.83 18.99
N ALA A 24 -50.13 -32.33 18.30
CA ALA A 24 -49.62 -33.69 18.46
C ALA A 24 -48.90 -33.87 19.80
N ALA A 25 -48.10 -32.89 20.23
CA ALA A 25 -47.53 -32.82 21.57
C ALA A 25 -48.63 -32.71 22.64
N LEU A 26 -49.71 -31.94 22.43
CA LEU A 26 -50.88 -31.91 23.32
C LEU A 26 -51.59 -33.27 23.40
N ALA A 27 -51.62 -34.03 22.29
CA ALA A 27 -52.18 -35.39 22.28
C ALA A 27 -51.25 -36.40 22.99
N LEU A 28 -49.93 -36.24 22.86
CA LEU A 28 -48.88 -36.97 23.61
C LEU A 28 -49.02 -36.72 25.13
N ILE A 29 -49.28 -35.47 25.50
CA ILE A 29 -49.56 -35.02 26.88
C ILE A 29 -50.87 -35.65 27.40
N MET A 30 -51.90 -35.74 26.56
CA MET A 30 -53.17 -36.38 26.95
C MET A 30 -53.07 -37.92 27.05
N SER A 31 -52.19 -38.60 26.32
CA SER A 31 -52.09 -40.08 26.40
C SER A 31 -51.28 -40.57 27.61
N LEU A 32 -50.29 -39.82 28.07
CA LEU A 32 -49.68 -39.99 29.41
C LEU A 32 -50.71 -39.80 30.55
N ALA A 33 -51.83 -39.13 30.25
CA ALA A 33 -52.94 -38.89 31.17
C ALA A 33 -54.15 -39.85 31.00
N VAL A 34 -54.21 -40.72 29.98
CA VAL A 34 -55.41 -41.55 29.68
C VAL A 34 -55.15 -43.07 29.69
N GLY A 35 -53.92 -43.53 29.92
CA GLY A 35 -53.63 -44.94 30.23
C GLY A 35 -54.28 -45.37 31.56
N THR A 36 -55.31 -46.21 31.50
CA THR A 36 -56.19 -46.63 32.62
C THR A 36 -55.56 -47.60 33.64
N VAL A 37 -54.23 -47.64 33.76
CA VAL A 37 -53.56 -48.47 34.77
C VAL A 37 -52.89 -47.55 35.78
N ALA A 38 -53.55 -47.37 36.92
CA ALA A 38 -52.94 -46.77 38.10
C ALA A 38 -51.64 -47.52 38.42
N HIS A 39 -50.57 -46.79 38.75
CA HIS A 39 -49.31 -47.34 39.25
C HIS A 39 -49.63 -48.45 40.25
N ALA A 40 -49.13 -49.67 40.02
CA ALA A 40 -49.44 -50.79 40.90
C ALA A 40 -48.86 -50.47 42.29
N ALA A 41 -49.71 -50.49 43.31
CA ALA A 41 -49.28 -50.31 44.71
C ALA A 41 -48.32 -51.44 45.08
N ASP A 42 -47.01 -51.19 44.92
CA ASP A 42 -45.81 -51.97 45.31
C ASP A 42 -44.63 -51.80 44.32
N GLU A 43 -44.75 -51.05 43.21
CA GLU A 43 -43.61 -50.75 42.31
C GLU A 43 -42.79 -49.53 42.74
N PRO A 44 -41.44 -49.56 42.63
CA PRO A 44 -40.59 -48.42 42.95
C PRO A 44 -40.92 -47.23 42.03
N PRO A 45 -40.81 -45.99 42.52
CA PRO A 45 -41.11 -44.81 41.73
C PRO A 45 -40.17 -44.69 40.52
N GLN A 46 -40.72 -44.33 39.36
CA GLN A 46 -39.97 -44.17 38.12
C GLN A 46 -39.87 -42.70 37.72
N MET A 47 -38.70 -42.29 37.25
CA MET A 47 -38.45 -40.96 36.67
C MET A 47 -38.19 -41.10 35.17
N SER A 48 -38.79 -40.22 34.38
CA SER A 48 -38.59 -40.13 32.93
C SER A 48 -38.11 -38.72 32.57
N VAL A 49 -37.02 -38.60 31.81
CA VAL A 49 -36.45 -37.32 31.38
C VAL A 49 -36.62 -37.17 29.87
N ASN A 50 -37.29 -36.11 29.44
CA ASN A 50 -37.46 -35.75 28.02
C ASN A 50 -36.41 -34.69 27.63
N ILE A 51 -35.46 -35.08 26.79
CA ILE A 51 -34.39 -34.16 26.33
C ILE A 51 -34.86 -33.22 25.21
N PHE A 52 -35.87 -33.61 24.42
CA PHE A 52 -36.37 -32.80 23.31
C PHE A 52 -37.17 -31.57 23.80
N HIS A 53 -37.98 -31.74 24.84
CA HIS A 53 -38.85 -30.70 25.39
C HIS A 53 -38.41 -30.21 26.79
N ASN A 54 -37.22 -30.60 27.27
CA ASN A 54 -36.64 -30.14 28.54
C ASN A 54 -37.55 -30.32 29.78
N TRP A 55 -38.21 -31.48 29.93
CA TRP A 55 -39.09 -31.73 31.08
C TRP A 55 -38.87 -33.10 31.73
N VAL A 56 -39.32 -33.24 32.98
CA VAL A 56 -39.18 -34.45 33.79
C VAL A 56 -40.56 -34.94 34.25
N GLY A 57 -40.81 -36.24 34.06
CA GLY A 57 -41.97 -36.96 34.53
C GLY A 57 -41.63 -37.91 35.67
N VAL A 58 -42.58 -38.15 36.56
CA VAL A 58 -42.49 -39.08 37.69
C VAL A 58 -43.78 -39.90 37.77
N GLU A 59 -43.65 -41.22 37.92
CA GLU A 59 -44.74 -42.14 38.23
C GLU A 59 -44.48 -42.79 39.60
N ALA A 60 -45.44 -42.66 40.53
CA ALA A 60 -45.36 -43.19 41.89
C ALA A 60 -46.76 -43.36 42.51
N ASP A 61 -46.83 -43.66 43.82
CA ASP A 61 -48.11 -43.66 44.53
C ASP A 61 -48.83 -42.29 44.42
N PRO A 62 -50.18 -42.27 44.41
CA PRO A 62 -50.95 -41.02 44.40
C PRO A 62 -50.65 -40.10 45.58
N ASN A 63 -50.75 -38.80 45.33
CA ASN A 63 -50.65 -37.71 46.29
C ASN A 63 -49.32 -37.65 47.07
N GLN A 64 -48.21 -38.06 46.43
CA GLN A 64 -46.87 -37.94 46.97
C GLN A 64 -46.24 -36.60 46.57
N GLU A 65 -45.53 -35.96 47.50
CA GLU A 65 -44.72 -34.77 47.21
C GLU A 65 -43.51 -35.15 46.35
N VAL A 66 -43.25 -34.36 45.31
CA VAL A 66 -42.20 -34.57 44.30
C VAL A 66 -41.26 -33.37 44.34
N ASN A 67 -39.96 -33.58 44.55
CA ASN A 67 -38.93 -32.54 44.50
C ASN A 67 -37.78 -33.01 43.60
N ILE A 68 -37.63 -32.45 42.40
CA ILE A 68 -36.64 -32.83 41.38
C ILE A 68 -35.62 -31.70 41.24
N THR A 69 -34.34 -32.02 41.12
CA THR A 69 -33.24 -31.09 40.90
C THR A 69 -32.40 -31.55 39.72
N VAL A 70 -32.32 -30.71 38.69
CA VAL A 70 -31.29 -30.82 37.65
C VAL A 70 -30.02 -30.22 38.23
N VAL A 71 -29.02 -31.05 38.50
CA VAL A 71 -27.84 -30.68 39.29
C VAL A 71 -27.13 -29.50 38.65
N GLY A 72 -26.95 -28.41 39.42
CA GLY A 72 -26.30 -27.19 38.95
C GLY A 72 -27.18 -26.23 38.13
N LYS A 73 -28.43 -26.58 37.82
CA LYS A 73 -29.35 -25.77 37.01
C LYS A 73 -30.57 -25.27 37.78
N ALA A 74 -31.51 -26.16 38.14
CA ALA A 74 -32.76 -25.75 38.79
C ALA A 74 -33.41 -26.87 39.62
N THR A 75 -34.30 -26.50 40.53
CA THR A 75 -35.14 -27.41 41.34
C THR A 75 -36.62 -27.17 41.05
N ILE A 76 -37.34 -28.25 40.75
CA ILE A 76 -38.76 -28.31 40.39
C ILE A 76 -39.50 -29.07 41.50
N THR A 77 -40.58 -28.51 42.02
CA THR A 77 -41.36 -29.11 43.11
C THR A 77 -42.83 -29.28 42.70
N GLY A 78 -43.48 -30.37 43.11
CA GLY A 78 -44.87 -30.67 42.77
C GLY A 78 -45.45 -31.86 43.54
N SER A 79 -46.51 -32.46 43.01
CA SER A 79 -47.17 -33.63 43.59
C SER A 79 -47.67 -34.56 42.48
N THR A 80 -47.67 -35.88 42.74
CA THR A 80 -48.19 -36.90 41.81
C THR A 80 -49.72 -36.90 41.66
N GLY A 81 -50.43 -36.09 42.45
CA GLY A 81 -51.88 -35.96 42.39
C GLY A 81 -52.64 -37.29 42.53
N ASP A 82 -53.92 -37.31 42.19
CA ASP A 82 -54.76 -38.51 42.33
C ASP A 82 -54.42 -39.63 41.32
N SER A 83 -53.71 -39.29 40.24
CA SER A 83 -53.30 -40.23 39.18
C SER A 83 -52.01 -41.00 39.50
N GLY A 84 -51.25 -40.59 40.53
CA GLY A 84 -49.92 -41.14 40.78
C GLY A 84 -48.85 -40.69 39.78
N ARG A 85 -49.08 -39.59 39.06
CA ARG A 85 -48.18 -39.08 38.02
C ARG A 85 -47.91 -37.58 38.19
N PHE A 86 -46.66 -37.18 37.98
CA PHE A 86 -46.23 -35.79 37.95
C PHE A 86 -45.47 -35.52 36.65
N ALA A 87 -45.74 -34.39 36.00
CA ALA A 87 -44.97 -33.91 34.86
C ALA A 87 -44.65 -32.42 35.03
N SER A 88 -43.38 -32.04 34.90
CA SER A 88 -42.94 -30.66 35.14
C SER A 88 -43.49 -29.65 34.12
N HIS A 89 -44.05 -30.10 32.99
CA HIS A 89 -44.65 -29.24 31.96
C HIS A 89 -46.07 -28.75 32.31
N GLU A 90 -46.82 -29.45 33.19
CA GLU A 90 -48.25 -29.16 33.46
C GLU A 90 -48.47 -27.92 34.34
N TRP A 91 -47.39 -27.34 34.87
CA TRP A 91 -47.42 -26.11 35.64
C TRP A 91 -46.92 -24.97 34.76
N THR A 92 -47.87 -24.14 34.33
CA THR A 92 -47.69 -23.01 33.43
C THR A 92 -46.56 -22.06 33.82
N TRP A 93 -45.60 -21.89 32.91
CA TRP A 93 -44.83 -20.67 32.63
C TRP A 93 -43.95 -20.10 33.76
N ASP A 94 -42.87 -20.82 34.08
CA ASP A 94 -41.63 -20.21 34.55
C ASP A 94 -40.62 -20.22 33.39
N PRO A 95 -40.10 -19.06 32.91
CA PRO A 95 -39.07 -19.00 31.86
C PRO A 95 -37.72 -19.59 32.28
N ALA A 96 -37.56 -20.09 33.51
CA ALA A 96 -36.38 -20.77 34.02
C ALA A 96 -36.45 -22.31 33.96
N GLN A 97 -37.14 -22.91 32.96
CA GLN A 97 -36.99 -24.36 32.76
C GLN A 97 -35.54 -24.68 32.43
N PRO A 98 -34.87 -25.57 33.18
CA PRO A 98 -33.49 -25.92 32.90
C PRO A 98 -33.42 -26.66 31.57
N GLU A 99 -32.55 -26.24 30.65
CA GLU A 99 -32.19 -27.10 29.51
C GLU A 99 -31.57 -28.38 30.05
N ILE A 100 -32.12 -29.53 29.66
CA ILE A 100 -31.64 -30.85 30.08
C ILE A 100 -30.96 -31.49 28.88
N GLY A 101 -29.64 -31.54 28.91
CA GLY A 101 -28.80 -32.03 27.82
C GLY A 101 -27.87 -33.16 28.24
N PRO A 102 -27.08 -33.67 27.28
CA PRO A 102 -26.11 -34.73 27.55
C PRO A 102 -25.14 -34.37 28.69
N GLY A 103 -24.92 -35.29 29.63
CA GLY A 103 -24.07 -35.12 30.81
C GLY A 103 -24.77 -34.59 32.06
N ASP A 104 -25.99 -34.05 31.94
CA ASP A 104 -26.74 -33.58 33.12
C ASP A 104 -27.18 -34.74 34.01
N THR A 105 -27.11 -34.53 35.33
CA THR A 105 -27.66 -35.48 36.32
C THR A 105 -28.96 -34.92 36.86
N VAL A 106 -30.03 -35.73 36.83
CA VAL A 106 -31.33 -35.34 37.37
C VAL A 106 -31.60 -36.16 38.63
N THR A 107 -31.67 -35.50 39.78
CA THR A 107 -31.95 -36.12 41.08
C THR A 107 -33.32 -35.71 41.56
N GLY A 108 -33.97 -36.50 42.41
CA GLY A 108 -35.22 -36.06 43.01
C GLY A 108 -35.69 -36.92 44.16
N THR A 109 -36.67 -36.45 44.92
CA THR A 109 -37.32 -37.21 45.98
C THR A 109 -38.82 -37.27 45.75
N VAL A 110 -39.42 -38.45 45.95
CA VAL A 110 -40.88 -38.65 45.92
C VAL A 110 -41.30 -39.40 47.17
N GLY A 111 -42.18 -38.80 47.98
CA GLY A 111 -42.57 -39.40 49.26
C GLY A 111 -41.38 -39.68 50.20
N GLY A 112 -40.26 -38.96 50.01
CA GLY A 112 -39.00 -39.17 50.73
C GLY A 112 -38.06 -40.24 50.13
N VAL A 113 -38.43 -40.91 49.04
CA VAL A 113 -37.56 -41.86 48.31
C VAL A 113 -36.71 -41.10 47.31
N LEU A 114 -35.38 -41.27 47.37
CA LEU A 114 -34.44 -40.68 46.42
C LEU A 114 -34.48 -41.44 45.08
N MET A 115 -34.61 -40.69 44.00
CA MET A 115 -34.47 -41.12 42.61
C MET A 115 -33.30 -40.37 41.99
N THR A 116 -32.55 -41.02 41.11
CA THR A 116 -31.42 -40.38 40.43
C THR A 116 -31.31 -40.95 39.03
N VAL A 117 -31.56 -40.11 38.05
CA VAL A 117 -31.17 -40.35 36.67
C VAL A 117 -29.70 -39.96 36.58
N ASP A 118 -28.85 -40.99 36.52
CA ASP A 118 -27.41 -40.87 36.25
C ASP A 118 -27.21 -40.16 34.89
N PRO A 119 -26.02 -39.59 34.60
CA PRO A 119 -25.84 -38.60 33.53
C PRO A 119 -26.59 -38.94 32.24
N VAL A 120 -27.47 -38.02 31.83
CA VAL A 120 -28.30 -38.11 30.63
C VAL A 120 -27.38 -38.31 29.42
N GLY A 121 -27.48 -39.44 28.74
CA GLY A 121 -26.91 -39.66 27.41
C GLY A 121 -27.74 -39.06 26.28
N GLN A 122 -27.14 -38.91 25.11
CA GLN A 122 -27.79 -38.43 23.89
C GLN A 122 -28.45 -39.59 23.14
N ILE A 123 -29.62 -39.32 22.55
CA ILE A 123 -30.32 -40.22 21.63
C ILE A 123 -30.45 -39.48 20.31
N VAL A 124 -29.99 -40.09 19.22
CA VAL A 124 -30.20 -39.59 17.85
C VAL A 124 -30.90 -40.68 17.06
N GLY A 125 -31.86 -40.32 16.22
CA GLY A 125 -32.52 -41.27 15.34
C GLY A 125 -33.26 -40.60 14.19
N ARG A 126 -33.47 -41.37 13.12
CA ARG A 126 -34.20 -40.99 11.91
C ARG A 126 -35.31 -42.00 11.66
N ALA A 127 -36.50 -41.49 11.32
CA ALA A 127 -37.60 -42.31 10.85
C ALA A 127 -37.51 -42.48 9.32
N ASP A 128 -37.62 -43.72 8.87
CA ASP A 128 -37.87 -44.09 7.48
C ASP A 128 -39.33 -44.58 7.39
N TYR A 129 -40.16 -43.75 6.78
CA TYR A 129 -41.59 -43.99 6.62
C TYR A 129 -41.92 -44.94 5.47
N ASP A 130 -40.98 -45.23 4.57
CA ASP A 130 -41.18 -46.23 3.52
C ASP A 130 -40.93 -47.65 4.04
N THR A 131 -40.03 -47.80 5.01
CA THR A 131 -39.71 -49.09 5.63
C THR A 131 -40.34 -49.29 7.01
N ASP A 132 -41.08 -48.31 7.52
CA ASP A 132 -41.65 -48.31 8.88
C ASP A 132 -40.60 -48.54 9.98
N THR A 133 -39.38 -48.00 9.79
CA THR A 133 -38.28 -48.20 10.74
C THR A 133 -37.79 -46.88 11.34
N VAL A 134 -37.33 -46.93 12.59
CA VAL A 134 -36.57 -45.85 13.22
C VAL A 134 -35.20 -46.38 13.61
N THR A 135 -34.16 -45.82 13.01
CA THR A 135 -32.77 -46.21 13.26
C THR A 135 -32.01 -45.08 13.92
N GLY A 136 -31.01 -45.40 14.73
CA GLY A 136 -30.28 -44.37 15.46
C GLY A 136 -29.21 -44.91 16.41
N GLN A 137 -28.65 -44.04 17.23
CA GLN A 137 -27.60 -44.37 18.19
C GLN A 137 -27.90 -43.79 19.58
N ILE A 138 -27.39 -44.48 20.60
CA ILE A 138 -27.39 -44.00 21.99
C ILE A 138 -25.95 -43.73 22.42
N MET A 139 -25.68 -42.51 22.85
CA MET A 139 -24.38 -42.06 23.33
C MET A 139 -24.47 -41.77 24.83
N ALA A 140 -24.24 -42.82 25.62
CA ALA A 140 -24.30 -42.84 27.08
C ALA A 140 -23.12 -43.66 27.67
N ALA A 141 -21.91 -43.41 27.19
CA ALA A 141 -20.67 -44.18 27.43
C ALA A 141 -20.38 -44.53 28.90
N TRP A 142 -20.88 -43.73 29.84
CA TRP A 142 -20.78 -43.91 31.29
C TRP A 142 -21.42 -45.21 31.83
N PHE A 143 -22.25 -45.91 31.04
CA PHE A 143 -22.91 -47.18 31.43
C PHE A 143 -22.20 -48.45 30.93
N SER A 144 -21.05 -48.35 30.26
CA SER A 144 -20.27 -49.53 29.83
C SER A 144 -19.78 -50.35 31.05
N PRO A 145 -20.01 -51.69 31.12
CA PRO A 145 -20.33 -52.61 30.02
C PRO A 145 -21.78 -53.13 30.01
N THR A 146 -22.74 -52.43 30.63
CA THR A 146 -24.14 -52.88 30.69
C THR A 146 -24.90 -52.44 29.43
N THR A 147 -25.33 -53.39 28.61
CA THR A 147 -26.27 -53.12 27.50
C THR A 147 -27.56 -52.51 28.02
N LEU A 148 -28.05 -51.47 27.36
CA LEU A 148 -29.30 -50.80 27.72
C LEU A 148 -30.49 -51.44 27.00
N THR A 149 -31.67 -51.33 27.61
CA THR A 149 -32.94 -51.61 26.94
C THR A 149 -33.42 -50.34 26.25
N VAL A 150 -33.71 -50.41 24.96
CA VAL A 150 -34.29 -49.31 24.19
C VAL A 150 -35.77 -49.62 23.98
N ARG A 151 -36.62 -48.62 24.18
CA ARG A 151 -38.06 -48.73 23.96
C ARG A 151 -38.45 -47.72 22.91
N CYS A 152 -39.23 -48.16 21.93
CA CYS A 152 -39.76 -47.30 20.90
C CYS A 152 -41.28 -47.27 21.00
N GLU A 153 -41.86 -46.09 20.91
CA GLU A 153 -43.30 -45.89 20.98
C GLU A 153 -43.75 -44.93 19.88
N ALA A 154 -44.77 -45.35 19.12
CA ALA A 154 -45.44 -44.55 18.11
C ALA A 154 -46.93 -44.48 18.44
N TRP A 155 -47.55 -43.32 18.18
CA TRP A 155 -48.95 -43.08 18.49
C TRP A 155 -49.73 -42.58 17.28
N ALA A 156 -50.98 -43.01 17.19
CA ALA A 156 -52.02 -42.43 16.35
C ALA A 156 -53.15 -41.88 17.25
N GLN A 157 -54.07 -41.11 16.68
CA GLN A 157 -55.12 -40.40 17.42
C GLN A 157 -55.96 -41.28 18.38
N ASN A 158 -56.05 -42.61 18.14
CA ASN A 158 -56.81 -43.55 18.96
C ASN A 158 -56.10 -44.90 19.23
N ASP A 159 -54.83 -45.05 18.86
CA ASP A 159 -54.09 -46.31 19.01
C ASP A 159 -52.60 -46.04 19.22
N SER A 160 -51.87 -46.97 19.81
CA SER A 160 -50.45 -46.83 20.10
C SER A 160 -49.74 -48.16 20.04
N VAL A 161 -48.53 -48.18 19.50
CA VAL A 161 -47.64 -49.34 19.54
C VAL A 161 -46.39 -48.97 20.31
N GLY A 162 -45.95 -49.88 21.19
CA GLY A 162 -44.76 -49.70 21.99
C GLY A 162 -44.10 -51.03 22.26
N PHE A 163 -42.80 -51.13 22.01
CA PHE A 163 -42.03 -52.36 22.19
C PHE A 163 -40.60 -52.07 22.65
N GLU A 164 -40.00 -53.06 23.29
CA GLU A 164 -38.65 -52.99 23.85
C GLU A 164 -37.70 -53.87 23.04
N ILE A 165 -36.57 -53.31 22.66
CA ILE A 165 -35.44 -53.99 22.05
C ILE A 165 -34.30 -54.06 23.07
N VAL A 166 -33.86 -55.28 23.36
CA VAL A 166 -32.84 -55.56 24.37
C VAL A 166 -31.48 -55.68 23.70
N GLY A 167 -30.48 -54.93 24.19
CA GLY A 167 -29.08 -55.16 23.80
C GLY A 167 -28.37 -54.01 23.10
N ALA A 168 -28.87 -52.76 23.15
CA ALA A 168 -28.15 -51.62 22.58
C ALA A 168 -26.91 -51.31 23.43
N ASP A 169 -25.76 -51.12 22.77
CA ASP A 169 -24.53 -50.70 23.42
C ASP A 169 -24.67 -49.22 23.85
N PRO A 170 -24.54 -48.89 25.15
CA PRO A 170 -24.57 -47.49 25.60
C PRO A 170 -23.45 -46.61 25.03
N ASP A 171 -22.38 -47.17 24.44
CA ASP A 171 -21.25 -46.42 23.88
C ASP A 171 -21.32 -46.35 22.34
N GLY A 172 -22.42 -45.82 21.80
CA GLY A 172 -22.60 -45.64 20.36
C GLY A 172 -23.16 -46.85 19.62
N GLY A 173 -23.86 -47.75 20.32
CA GLY A 173 -24.56 -48.87 19.70
C GLY A 173 -25.75 -48.42 18.86
N ASP A 174 -25.85 -48.94 17.65
CA ASP A 174 -27.01 -48.73 16.79
C ASP A 174 -28.24 -49.40 17.39
N TYR A 175 -29.39 -48.72 17.33
CA TYR A 175 -30.70 -49.30 17.57
C TYR A 175 -31.53 -49.25 16.29
N THR A 176 -32.45 -50.20 16.16
CA THR A 176 -33.41 -50.24 15.06
C THR A 176 -34.76 -50.66 15.62
N CYS A 177 -35.73 -49.77 15.52
CA CYS A 177 -37.12 -50.02 15.87
C CYS A 177 -37.90 -50.28 14.59
N ASP A 178 -38.24 -51.54 14.37
CA ASP A 178 -38.96 -52.00 13.20
C ASP A 178 -40.46 -52.07 13.53
N PHE A 179 -41.20 -51.00 13.20
CA PHE A 179 -42.64 -50.93 13.44
C PHE A 179 -43.40 -51.85 12.47
N ALA A 180 -42.86 -52.06 11.26
CA ALA A 180 -43.37 -53.02 10.29
C ALA A 180 -43.44 -54.44 10.89
N ALA A 181 -42.40 -54.87 11.60
CA ALA A 181 -42.34 -56.19 12.26
C ALA A 181 -43.40 -56.36 13.36
N GLU A 182 -43.81 -55.28 14.01
CA GLU A 182 -44.90 -55.24 15.00
C GLU A 182 -46.28 -55.01 14.35
N GLY A 183 -46.34 -54.93 13.02
CA GLY A 183 -47.57 -54.77 12.25
C GLY A 183 -48.13 -53.34 12.25
N TRP A 184 -47.28 -52.34 12.47
CA TRP A 184 -47.62 -50.92 12.49
C TRP A 184 -47.03 -50.17 11.29
N ASP A 185 -47.87 -49.42 10.60
CA ASP A 185 -47.54 -48.59 9.42
C ASP A 185 -47.33 -47.13 9.89
N LEU A 186 -46.08 -46.66 9.79
CA LEU A 186 -45.64 -45.37 10.28
C LEU A 186 -45.94 -44.28 9.26
N GLN A 187 -46.82 -43.33 9.59
CA GLN A 187 -47.22 -42.26 8.69
C GLN A 187 -46.26 -41.07 8.77
N SER A 188 -46.03 -40.36 7.65
CA SER A 188 -45.07 -39.25 7.52
C SER A 188 -45.32 -38.02 8.42
N GLU A 189 -46.44 -37.96 9.14
CA GLU A 189 -46.72 -36.93 10.14
C GLU A 189 -46.53 -37.42 11.59
N GLN A 190 -46.23 -38.71 11.79
CA GLN A 190 -46.09 -39.31 13.11
C GLN A 190 -44.68 -39.08 13.68
N THR A 191 -44.65 -38.57 14.90
CA THR A 191 -43.47 -38.48 15.75
C THR A 191 -43.30 -39.78 16.55
N VAL A 192 -42.08 -40.30 16.63
CA VAL A 192 -41.76 -41.51 17.40
C VAL A 192 -40.98 -41.13 18.67
N ALA A 193 -41.38 -41.64 19.84
CA ALA A 193 -40.57 -41.51 21.04
C ALA A 193 -39.60 -42.68 21.16
N VAL A 194 -38.33 -42.37 21.41
CA VAL A 194 -37.29 -43.37 21.66
C VAL A 194 -36.74 -43.17 23.05
N PHE A 195 -36.83 -44.21 23.88
CA PHE A 195 -36.37 -44.24 25.26
C PHE A 195 -35.18 -45.19 25.38
N TYR A 196 -34.21 -44.87 26.24
CA TYR A 196 -33.39 -45.90 26.86
C TYR A 196 -33.68 -45.98 28.36
N ILE A 197 -33.62 -47.20 28.88
CA ILE A 197 -33.90 -47.51 30.28
C ILE A 197 -32.56 -47.77 30.98
N GLN A 198 -32.25 -46.95 31.99
CA GLN A 198 -31.07 -47.10 32.82
C GLN A 198 -31.19 -48.35 33.73
N PRO A 199 -30.07 -48.93 34.22
CA PRO A 199 -30.11 -50.12 35.09
C PRO A 199 -30.91 -49.93 36.40
N ASN A 200 -31.09 -48.69 36.83
CA ASN A 200 -31.91 -48.31 38.00
C ASN A 200 -33.42 -48.23 37.68
N GLY A 201 -33.83 -48.47 36.43
CA GLY A 201 -35.22 -48.46 35.95
C GLY A 201 -35.76 -47.10 35.53
N HIS A 202 -34.95 -46.04 35.61
CA HIS A 202 -35.33 -44.71 35.14
C HIS A 202 -35.11 -44.56 33.63
N ARG A 203 -35.87 -43.65 32.99
CA ARG A 203 -35.96 -43.55 31.54
C ARG A 203 -35.47 -42.19 31.07
N VAL A 204 -34.76 -42.18 29.95
CA VAL A 204 -34.43 -40.96 29.20
C VAL A 204 -34.93 -41.15 27.78
N PHE A 205 -35.59 -40.13 27.23
CA PHE A 205 -36.17 -40.24 25.90
C PHE A 205 -36.14 -38.93 25.11
N THR A 206 -36.19 -39.09 23.80
CA THR A 206 -36.33 -38.01 22.82
C THR A 206 -37.48 -38.30 21.87
N LEU A 207 -37.84 -37.30 21.07
CA LEU A 207 -38.78 -37.43 19.96
C LEU A 207 -38.02 -37.40 18.64
N VAL A 208 -38.35 -38.32 17.73
CA VAL A 208 -37.88 -38.37 16.35
C VAL A 208 -39.00 -37.79 15.47
N GLU A 209 -38.74 -36.62 14.89
CA GLU A 209 -39.66 -35.89 14.00
C GLU A 209 -39.52 -36.33 12.53
N PRO A 210 -40.52 -36.06 11.67
CA PRO A 210 -40.42 -36.29 10.24
C PRO A 210 -39.30 -35.48 9.58
N PRO A 211 -38.63 -36.00 8.53
CA PRO A 211 -37.56 -35.30 7.86
C PRO A 211 -38.07 -34.03 7.18
N ARG A 212 -37.34 -32.93 7.34
CA ARG A 212 -37.56 -31.65 6.67
C ARG A 212 -37.10 -31.75 5.22
N PRO A 213 -37.86 -31.21 4.26
CA PRO A 213 -37.38 -31.07 2.88
C PRO A 213 -36.08 -30.26 2.88
N ALA A 214 -35.04 -30.78 2.22
CA ALA A 214 -33.78 -30.07 2.08
C ALA A 214 -33.88 -29.02 0.98
N HIS A 215 -33.55 -27.78 1.28
CA HIS A 215 -33.42 -26.69 0.32
C HIS A 215 -31.94 -26.42 0.05
N VAL A 216 -31.54 -26.55 -1.21
CA VAL A 216 -30.15 -26.34 -1.64
C VAL A 216 -30.03 -25.00 -2.36
N SER A 217 -29.00 -24.24 -1.99
CA SER A 217 -28.63 -22.99 -2.66
C SER A 217 -27.20 -23.07 -3.17
N VAL A 218 -27.00 -22.89 -4.47
CA VAL A 218 -25.68 -22.90 -5.12
C VAL A 218 -25.28 -21.46 -5.44
N ASN A 219 -24.21 -20.96 -4.84
CA ASN A 219 -23.62 -19.66 -5.14
C ASN A 219 -22.38 -19.86 -6.01
N TYR A 220 -22.54 -19.62 -7.31
CA TYR A 220 -21.46 -19.75 -8.28
C TYR A 220 -20.59 -18.48 -8.35
N GLY A 221 -21.00 -17.37 -7.72
CA GLY A 221 -20.16 -16.18 -7.63
C GLY A 221 -19.01 -16.32 -6.62
N HIS A 222 -19.10 -17.29 -5.71
CA HIS A 222 -18.13 -17.51 -4.63
C HIS A 222 -17.84 -19.02 -4.38
N ASP A 223 -18.25 -19.91 -5.28
CA ASP A 223 -17.96 -21.35 -5.25
C ASP A 223 -18.42 -22.12 -4.00
N TRP A 224 -19.63 -21.82 -3.49
CA TRP A 224 -20.16 -22.54 -2.34
C TRP A 224 -21.62 -22.93 -2.43
N VAL A 225 -21.98 -23.94 -1.65
CA VAL A 225 -23.30 -24.58 -1.61
C VAL A 225 -23.79 -24.59 -0.17
N ILE A 226 -25.01 -24.10 0.04
CA ILE A 226 -25.74 -24.16 1.31
C ILE A 226 -26.82 -25.24 1.24
N VAL A 227 -27.01 -25.96 2.33
CA VAL A 227 -28.11 -26.89 2.55
C VAL A 227 -28.84 -26.49 3.84
N ASP A 228 -30.15 -26.25 3.72
CA ASP A 228 -31.07 -26.08 4.84
C ASP A 228 -32.03 -27.27 4.88
N GLY A 229 -31.98 -28.09 5.94
CA GLY A 229 -32.75 -29.33 6.05
C GLY A 229 -32.83 -29.84 7.48
N ASP A 230 -32.70 -31.16 7.65
CA ASP A 230 -32.71 -31.79 8.97
C ASP A 230 -31.48 -31.39 9.81
N PRO A 231 -31.60 -31.27 11.14
CA PRO A 231 -30.47 -30.99 12.02
C PRO A 231 -29.59 -32.22 12.25
N ASN A 232 -28.28 -32.00 12.40
CA ASN A 232 -27.31 -33.03 12.76
C ASN A 232 -27.26 -34.25 11.81
N VAL A 233 -27.46 -34.02 10.50
CA VAL A 233 -27.37 -35.06 9.46
C VAL A 233 -26.17 -34.83 8.54
N ALA A 234 -25.59 -35.91 8.05
CA ALA A 234 -24.47 -35.86 7.11
C ALA A 234 -24.93 -35.28 5.76
N VAL A 235 -24.13 -34.36 5.21
CA VAL A 235 -24.32 -33.76 3.90
C VAL A 235 -23.10 -34.09 3.05
N THR A 236 -23.32 -34.50 1.79
CA THR A 236 -22.27 -34.63 0.78
C THR A 236 -22.66 -33.84 -0.46
N VAL A 237 -21.78 -32.93 -0.88
CA VAL A 237 -21.93 -32.16 -2.12
C VAL A 237 -20.88 -32.64 -3.11
N THR A 238 -21.28 -32.87 -4.37
CA THR A 238 -20.41 -33.31 -5.46
C THR A 238 -20.59 -32.38 -6.65
N ALA A 239 -19.49 -31.83 -7.16
CA ALA A 239 -19.46 -31.04 -8.39
C ALA A 239 -19.10 -31.92 -9.61
N ASP A 240 -19.40 -31.45 -10.82
CA ASP A 240 -19.13 -32.16 -12.09
C ASP A 240 -17.66 -32.55 -12.31
N THR A 241 -16.73 -31.80 -11.71
CA THR A 241 -15.29 -32.11 -11.72
C THR A 241 -14.96 -33.42 -10.98
N GLY A 242 -15.91 -33.96 -10.22
CA GLY A 242 -15.72 -35.06 -9.29
C GLY A 242 -15.21 -34.59 -7.92
N ALA A 243 -15.07 -33.28 -7.70
CA ALA A 243 -14.76 -32.72 -6.39
C ALA A 243 -15.90 -32.97 -5.41
N THR A 244 -15.55 -33.43 -4.22
CA THR A 244 -16.52 -33.76 -3.16
C THR A 244 -16.17 -33.06 -1.85
N ILE A 245 -17.21 -32.64 -1.14
CA ILE A 245 -17.11 -32.12 0.22
C ILE A 245 -18.20 -32.75 1.08
N THR A 246 -17.83 -33.10 2.31
CA THR A 246 -18.71 -33.78 3.28
C THR A 246 -18.69 -33.07 4.61
N GLY A 247 -19.84 -32.92 5.25
CA GLY A 247 -19.98 -32.34 6.58
C GLY A 247 -21.28 -32.73 7.27
N MET A 248 -21.66 -32.02 8.32
CA MET A 248 -22.95 -32.20 8.99
C MET A 248 -23.70 -30.87 9.10
N THR A 249 -25.03 -30.93 9.00
CA THR A 249 -25.87 -29.79 9.38
C THR A 249 -25.77 -29.53 10.89
N ASN A 250 -25.88 -28.28 11.30
CA ASN A 250 -25.89 -27.88 12.70
C ASN A 250 -27.24 -28.19 13.37
N ASP A 251 -27.39 -27.81 14.66
CA ASP A 251 -28.62 -28.02 15.44
C ASP A 251 -29.87 -27.35 14.84
N SER A 252 -29.70 -26.34 13.99
CA SER A 252 -30.80 -25.70 13.26
C SER A 252 -31.16 -26.37 11.93
N GLY A 253 -30.29 -27.22 11.38
CA GLY A 253 -30.48 -27.85 10.06
C GLY A 253 -29.64 -27.24 8.93
N PHE A 254 -28.74 -26.32 9.24
CA PHE A 254 -27.97 -25.58 8.25
C PHE A 254 -26.55 -26.15 8.05
N TYR A 255 -26.12 -26.22 6.80
CA TYR A 255 -24.77 -26.55 6.37
C TYR A 255 -24.31 -25.61 5.25
N ALA A 256 -23.03 -25.20 5.27
CA ALA A 256 -22.40 -24.42 4.22
C ALA A 256 -21.06 -25.04 3.81
N SER A 257 -20.83 -25.19 2.50
CA SER A 257 -19.61 -25.85 2.01
C SER A 257 -18.33 -25.01 2.18
N HIS A 258 -18.44 -23.69 2.31
CA HIS A 258 -17.27 -22.82 2.50
C HIS A 258 -16.56 -23.02 3.85
N ASP A 259 -17.19 -23.73 4.80
CA ASP A 259 -16.61 -24.05 6.11
C ASP A 259 -15.73 -25.32 6.08
N GLY A 260 -15.65 -26.01 4.94
CA GLY A 260 -14.86 -27.24 4.78
C GLY A 260 -13.84 -27.17 3.66
N THR A 261 -13.34 -28.32 3.23
CA THR A 261 -12.33 -28.43 2.16
C THR A 261 -12.82 -29.44 1.14
N TRP A 262 -12.85 -29.04 -0.14
CA TRP A 262 -13.18 -29.96 -1.21
C TRP A 262 -12.01 -30.87 -1.55
N THR A 263 -12.30 -32.05 -2.11
CA THR A 263 -11.28 -33.01 -2.55
C THR A 263 -11.61 -33.55 -3.93
N PRO A 264 -10.66 -33.59 -4.90
CA PRO A 264 -9.21 -33.33 -4.74
C PRO A 264 -8.79 -31.86 -4.70
N GLU A 265 -9.60 -30.95 -5.26
CA GLU A 265 -9.38 -29.49 -5.26
C GLU A 265 -10.74 -28.77 -5.23
N ASP A 266 -10.75 -27.50 -4.79
CA ASP A 266 -11.96 -26.68 -4.76
C ASP A 266 -12.49 -26.48 -6.20
N PRO A 267 -13.78 -26.76 -6.45
CA PRO A 267 -14.37 -26.58 -7.78
C PRO A 267 -14.63 -25.09 -8.05
N ASP A 268 -14.37 -24.68 -9.28
CA ASP A 268 -14.82 -23.39 -9.83
C ASP A 268 -16.21 -23.63 -10.42
N LEU A 269 -17.26 -23.22 -9.71
CA LEU A 269 -18.65 -23.45 -10.09
C LEU A 269 -19.07 -22.38 -11.09
N MET A 270 -19.49 -22.79 -12.29
CA MET A 270 -19.89 -21.88 -13.36
C MET A 270 -21.28 -22.21 -13.91
N PRO A 271 -21.94 -21.26 -14.61
CA PRO A 271 -23.07 -21.57 -15.45
C PRO A 271 -22.75 -22.70 -16.45
N GLY A 272 -23.56 -23.77 -16.41
CA GLY A 272 -23.39 -25.00 -17.18
C GLY A 272 -22.93 -26.21 -16.35
N ASP A 273 -22.40 -26.01 -15.14
CA ASP A 273 -22.01 -27.10 -14.26
C ASP A 273 -23.22 -27.73 -13.54
N HIS A 274 -23.05 -28.98 -13.10
CA HIS A 274 -24.00 -29.67 -12.23
C HIS A 274 -23.44 -29.89 -10.82
N VAL A 275 -24.33 -29.73 -9.85
CA VAL A 275 -24.09 -30.02 -8.44
C VAL A 275 -25.09 -31.06 -7.96
N THR A 276 -24.58 -32.16 -7.41
CA THR A 276 -25.38 -33.20 -6.75
C THR A 276 -25.22 -33.07 -5.23
N VAL A 277 -26.34 -32.99 -4.52
CA VAL A 277 -26.36 -32.93 -3.04
C VAL A 277 -27.07 -34.16 -2.49
N SER A 278 -26.42 -34.81 -1.53
CA SER A 278 -27.03 -35.89 -0.74
C SER A 278 -27.05 -35.56 0.75
N VAL A 279 -28.15 -35.92 1.41
CA VAL A 279 -28.39 -35.76 2.85
C VAL A 279 -28.70 -37.13 3.42
N ALA A 280 -27.98 -37.52 4.47
CA ALA A 280 -28.04 -38.85 5.07
C ALA A 280 -27.82 -40.01 4.05
N GLY A 281 -27.09 -39.75 2.95
CA GLY A 281 -26.82 -40.73 1.89
C GLY A 281 -27.89 -40.82 0.80
N GLU A 282 -28.99 -40.06 0.89
CA GLU A 282 -30.02 -39.93 -0.14
C GLU A 282 -29.78 -38.67 -0.98
N ILE A 283 -29.87 -38.76 -2.30
CA ILE A 283 -29.77 -37.58 -3.19
C ILE A 283 -31.04 -36.75 -3.01
N VAL A 284 -30.87 -35.50 -2.58
CA VAL A 284 -31.98 -34.57 -2.33
C VAL A 284 -32.08 -33.47 -3.38
N ALA A 285 -30.99 -33.19 -4.11
CA ALA A 285 -30.97 -32.20 -5.19
C ALA A 285 -29.95 -32.56 -6.28
N GLU A 286 -30.32 -32.30 -7.53
CA GLU A 286 -29.44 -32.28 -8.69
C GLU A 286 -29.67 -30.95 -9.42
N ILE A 287 -28.70 -30.04 -9.33
CA ILE A 287 -28.84 -28.64 -9.79
C ILE A 287 -27.90 -28.41 -10.95
N GLU A 288 -28.46 -28.16 -12.14
CA GLU A 288 -27.74 -27.55 -13.27
C GLU A 288 -27.74 -26.02 -13.08
N ILE A 289 -26.55 -25.41 -13.11
CA ILE A 289 -26.33 -23.99 -12.82
C ILE A 289 -26.62 -23.16 -14.07
N GLY A 290 -27.63 -22.29 -14.01
CA GLY A 290 -27.93 -21.29 -15.04
C GLY A 290 -27.28 -19.94 -14.74
N SER A 291 -27.12 -19.09 -15.75
CA SER A 291 -26.55 -17.76 -15.52
C SER A 291 -27.60 -16.77 -15.03
N VAL A 292 -27.26 -16.06 -13.96
CA VAL A 292 -27.93 -14.84 -13.49
C VAL A 292 -27.11 -13.64 -13.96
N GLN A 293 -27.56 -12.96 -15.02
CA GLN A 293 -26.97 -11.69 -15.42
C GLN A 293 -27.57 -10.59 -14.56
N ALA A 294 -26.75 -9.68 -14.03
CA ALA A 294 -27.20 -8.57 -13.20
C ALA A 294 -26.37 -7.31 -13.46
N ALA A 295 -27.04 -6.22 -13.80
CA ALA A 295 -26.49 -4.88 -13.93
C ALA A 295 -27.03 -4.00 -12.79
N VAL A 296 -26.12 -3.40 -12.03
CA VAL A 296 -26.43 -2.55 -10.88
C VAL A 296 -26.30 -1.08 -11.28
N ASP A 297 -27.36 -0.31 -11.07
CA ASP A 297 -27.41 1.14 -11.22
C ASP A 297 -27.47 1.76 -9.82
N PHE A 298 -26.30 2.14 -9.29
CA PHE A 298 -26.15 2.75 -7.97
C PHE A 298 -26.78 4.14 -7.89
N ASP A 299 -26.93 4.86 -9.01
CA ASP A 299 -27.53 6.21 -8.99
C ASP A 299 -29.05 6.17 -8.79
N ASN A 300 -29.68 5.05 -9.18
CA ASN A 300 -31.13 4.88 -9.14
C ASN A 300 -31.58 3.75 -8.20
N ASP A 301 -30.66 3.07 -7.51
CA ASP A 301 -30.92 1.93 -6.62
C ASP A 301 -31.62 0.76 -7.35
N ILE A 302 -31.29 0.52 -8.62
CA ILE A 302 -31.97 -0.48 -9.45
C ILE A 302 -30.99 -1.58 -9.88
N VAL A 303 -31.43 -2.82 -9.77
CA VAL A 303 -30.76 -4.00 -10.34
C VAL A 303 -31.63 -4.54 -11.47
N THR A 304 -31.07 -4.71 -12.66
CA THR A 304 -31.76 -5.30 -13.82
C THR A 304 -30.97 -6.46 -14.40
N GLY A 305 -31.63 -7.39 -15.07
CA GLY A 305 -30.91 -8.52 -15.67
C GLY A 305 -31.80 -9.53 -16.37
N GLU A 306 -31.19 -10.64 -16.80
CA GLU A 306 -31.83 -11.77 -17.46
C GLU A 306 -31.39 -13.10 -16.83
N ILE A 307 -32.27 -14.10 -16.88
CA ILE A 307 -31.97 -15.48 -16.46
C ILE A 307 -31.80 -16.37 -17.69
N HIS A 308 -30.77 -17.22 -17.70
CA HIS A 308 -30.57 -18.24 -18.74
C HIS A 308 -30.32 -19.62 -18.11
N ALA A 309 -31.37 -20.41 -18.06
CA ALA A 309 -31.48 -21.79 -17.55
C ALA A 309 -32.50 -22.58 -18.41
N PRO A 310 -32.22 -22.80 -19.71
CA PRO A 310 -33.19 -23.30 -20.69
C PRO A 310 -33.81 -24.67 -20.36
N TRP A 311 -33.15 -25.49 -19.53
CA TRP A 311 -33.66 -26.79 -19.07
C TRP A 311 -34.88 -26.69 -18.13
N LEU A 312 -35.11 -25.54 -17.49
CA LEU A 312 -36.29 -25.31 -16.63
C LEU A 312 -37.54 -24.93 -17.44
N ALA A 313 -37.40 -24.57 -18.72
CA ALA A 313 -38.54 -24.21 -19.56
C ALA A 313 -39.49 -25.41 -19.77
N PRO A 314 -40.83 -25.22 -19.70
CA PRO A 314 -41.56 -23.95 -19.71
C PRO A 314 -41.97 -23.45 -18.31
N GLU A 315 -41.40 -23.98 -17.22
CA GLU A 315 -41.78 -23.59 -15.85
C GLU A 315 -41.12 -22.26 -15.48
N ALA A 316 -41.94 -21.27 -15.15
CA ALA A 316 -41.45 -19.94 -14.81
C ALA A 316 -40.70 -19.95 -13.46
N VAL A 317 -39.60 -19.22 -13.39
CA VAL A 317 -38.79 -19.06 -12.17
C VAL A 317 -39.17 -17.79 -11.41
N ARG A 318 -38.71 -17.70 -10.16
CA ARG A 318 -38.78 -16.46 -9.36
C ARG A 318 -37.36 -15.90 -9.22
N VAL A 319 -37.17 -14.61 -9.40
CA VAL A 319 -35.91 -13.93 -9.11
C VAL A 319 -36.02 -13.20 -7.79
N VAL A 320 -34.98 -13.27 -6.96
CA VAL A 320 -34.91 -12.65 -5.64
C VAL A 320 -33.61 -11.84 -5.57
N CYS A 321 -33.71 -10.58 -5.15
CA CYS A 321 -32.57 -9.73 -4.84
C CYS A 321 -32.51 -9.44 -3.34
N GLU A 322 -31.34 -9.62 -2.73
CA GLU A 322 -31.12 -9.49 -1.29
C GLU A 322 -29.81 -8.77 -0.99
N ILE A 323 -29.78 -7.98 0.09
CA ILE A 323 -28.55 -7.41 0.65
C ILE A 323 -28.15 -8.24 1.85
N TRP A 324 -26.94 -8.78 1.85
CA TRP A 324 -26.44 -9.64 2.90
C TRP A 324 -25.46 -8.91 3.81
N ASN A 325 -25.34 -9.39 5.05
CA ASN A 325 -24.39 -8.92 6.06
C ASN A 325 -24.47 -7.42 6.42
N GLU A 326 -25.60 -6.76 6.14
CA GLU A 326 -25.82 -5.35 6.45
C GLU A 326 -26.90 -5.16 7.54
N GLU A 327 -26.59 -4.40 8.59
CA GLU A 327 -27.57 -4.07 9.63
C GLU A 327 -28.65 -3.12 9.08
N GLY A 328 -29.91 -3.54 9.13
CA GLY A 328 -31.04 -2.74 8.66
C GLY A 328 -31.43 -2.96 7.19
N ALA A 329 -30.80 -3.92 6.51
CA ALA A 329 -31.16 -4.32 5.14
C ALA A 329 -32.67 -4.54 4.96
N PRO A 330 -33.23 -4.18 3.78
CA PRO A 330 -34.65 -4.36 3.50
C PRO A 330 -34.98 -5.85 3.34
N ALA A 331 -36.28 -6.16 3.36
CA ALA A 331 -36.73 -7.50 3.00
C ALA A 331 -36.38 -7.82 1.53
N PRO A 332 -36.16 -9.10 1.19
CA PRO A 332 -35.88 -9.54 -0.18
C PRO A 332 -36.90 -9.00 -1.20
N ILE A 333 -36.41 -8.53 -2.35
CA ILE A 333 -37.26 -8.10 -3.46
C ILE A 333 -37.47 -9.29 -4.39
N GLU A 334 -38.71 -9.75 -4.53
CA GLU A 334 -39.05 -10.92 -5.33
C GLU A 334 -39.84 -10.54 -6.60
N THR A 335 -39.38 -11.04 -7.75
CA THR A 335 -40.10 -10.98 -9.03
C THR A 335 -40.44 -12.38 -9.52
N ALA A 336 -41.74 -12.69 -9.62
CA ALA A 336 -42.21 -14.01 -10.05
C ALA A 336 -42.62 -14.03 -11.53
N GLY A 337 -42.60 -15.21 -12.14
CA GLY A 337 -43.11 -15.41 -13.50
C GLY A 337 -42.09 -15.10 -14.60
N ILE A 338 -40.81 -15.19 -14.28
CA ILE A 338 -39.71 -14.94 -15.21
C ILE A 338 -39.51 -16.17 -16.11
N ASP A 339 -39.35 -15.93 -17.41
CA ASP A 339 -38.98 -16.97 -18.37
C ASP A 339 -37.55 -17.42 -18.07
N PRO A 340 -37.29 -18.71 -17.76
CA PRO A 340 -35.95 -19.18 -17.45
C PRO A 340 -35.00 -19.12 -18.65
N ASP A 341 -35.46 -18.86 -19.89
CA ASP A 341 -34.61 -18.75 -21.07
C ASP A 341 -34.66 -17.34 -21.70
N GLY A 342 -34.06 -16.37 -21.03
CA GLY A 342 -33.96 -14.97 -21.48
C GLY A 342 -35.04 -14.04 -20.93
N GLY A 343 -35.74 -14.42 -19.86
CA GLY A 343 -36.67 -13.54 -19.16
C GLY A 343 -35.93 -12.46 -18.37
N SER A 344 -36.35 -11.21 -18.54
CA SER A 344 -35.78 -10.07 -17.80
C SER A 344 -36.48 -9.83 -16.46
N TYR A 345 -35.71 -9.34 -15.49
CA TYR A 345 -36.19 -8.97 -14.16
C TYR A 345 -35.67 -7.59 -13.74
N VAL A 346 -36.34 -6.99 -12.76
CA VAL A 346 -35.96 -5.71 -12.14
C VAL A 346 -36.17 -5.84 -10.63
N CYS A 347 -35.15 -5.48 -9.86
CA CYS A 347 -35.23 -5.27 -8.42
C CYS A 347 -34.97 -3.78 -8.14
N ASP A 348 -35.99 -3.08 -7.68
CA ASP A 348 -35.94 -1.65 -7.41
C ASP A 348 -35.83 -1.42 -5.89
N PHE A 349 -34.62 -1.12 -5.41
CA PHE A 349 -34.36 -0.86 -4.00
C PHE A 349 -34.83 0.53 -3.57
N SER A 350 -35.03 1.45 -4.53
CA SER A 350 -35.63 2.76 -4.26
C SER A 350 -37.09 2.63 -3.78
N ASP A 351 -37.83 1.62 -4.26
CA ASP A 351 -39.21 1.33 -3.85
C ASP A 351 -39.32 0.95 -2.35
N VAL A 352 -38.25 0.42 -1.77
CA VAL A 352 -38.15 0.10 -0.33
C VAL A 352 -37.35 1.15 0.45
N GLY A 353 -36.90 2.22 -0.21
CA GLY A 353 -36.14 3.32 0.37
C GLY A 353 -34.73 2.93 0.80
N TRP A 354 -34.11 1.97 0.12
CA TRP A 354 -32.74 1.54 0.35
C TRP A 354 -31.80 2.12 -0.71
N ASP A 355 -30.67 2.65 -0.25
CA ASP A 355 -29.62 3.27 -1.06
C ASP A 355 -28.51 2.23 -1.30
N LEU A 356 -28.32 1.79 -2.54
CA LEU A 356 -27.35 0.78 -2.91
C LEU A 356 -25.94 1.35 -2.93
N GLN A 357 -25.00 0.68 -2.26
CA GLN A 357 -23.60 1.06 -2.23
C GLN A 357 -22.71 0.00 -2.89
N ALA A 358 -21.62 0.44 -3.52
CA ALA A 358 -20.75 -0.44 -4.32
C ALA A 358 -19.98 -1.49 -3.51
N ASP A 359 -19.89 -1.33 -2.20
CA ASP A 359 -19.27 -2.26 -1.25
C ASP A 359 -20.25 -3.22 -0.57
N GLN A 360 -21.55 -3.11 -0.85
CA GLN A 360 -22.57 -3.99 -0.30
C GLN A 360 -22.56 -5.37 -0.96
N MET A 361 -22.85 -6.41 -0.17
CA MET A 361 -23.02 -7.78 -0.66
C MET A 361 -24.43 -7.95 -1.24
N LEU A 362 -24.62 -7.54 -2.49
CA LEU A 362 -25.85 -7.78 -3.25
C LEU A 362 -25.85 -9.22 -3.80
N ALA A 363 -26.82 -10.02 -3.36
CA ALA A 363 -27.09 -11.35 -3.90
C ALA A 363 -28.31 -11.31 -4.82
N VAL A 364 -28.15 -11.83 -6.04
CA VAL A 364 -29.24 -12.01 -7.00
C VAL A 364 -29.37 -13.49 -7.32
N MET A 365 -30.57 -14.03 -7.19
CA MET A 365 -30.79 -15.46 -7.31
C MET A 365 -32.08 -15.80 -8.04
N TYR A 366 -32.09 -16.89 -8.81
CA TYR A 366 -33.34 -17.48 -9.26
C TYR A 366 -33.68 -18.70 -8.41
N VAL A 367 -34.97 -18.86 -8.13
CA VAL A 367 -35.55 -19.97 -7.39
C VAL A 367 -36.26 -20.89 -8.37
N GLN A 368 -35.83 -22.15 -8.36
CA GLN A 368 -36.35 -23.24 -9.18
C GLN A 368 -37.74 -23.69 -8.67
N PRO A 369 -38.54 -24.39 -9.49
CA PRO A 369 -39.87 -24.88 -9.10
C PRO A 369 -39.90 -25.84 -7.89
N ASP A 370 -38.79 -26.53 -7.63
CA ASP A 370 -38.55 -27.40 -6.47
C ASP A 370 -37.98 -26.66 -5.25
N GLU A 371 -37.94 -25.32 -5.30
CA GLU A 371 -37.48 -24.40 -4.26
C GLU A 371 -35.96 -24.44 -3.99
N HIS A 372 -35.17 -25.02 -4.90
CA HIS A 372 -33.71 -24.84 -4.93
C HIS A 372 -33.33 -23.49 -5.53
N ARG A 373 -32.15 -22.96 -5.17
CA ARG A 373 -31.72 -21.62 -5.57
C ARG A 373 -30.36 -21.65 -6.27
N VAL A 374 -30.20 -20.80 -7.26
CA VAL A 374 -28.91 -20.51 -7.89
C VAL A 374 -28.64 -19.02 -7.74
N ILE A 375 -27.50 -18.67 -7.16
CA ILE A 375 -27.14 -17.34 -6.66
C ILE A 375 -25.91 -16.83 -7.41
N ASN A 376 -25.96 -15.56 -7.78
CA ASN A 376 -24.83 -14.74 -8.22
C ASN A 376 -24.71 -13.50 -7.32
N MET A 377 -23.50 -12.98 -7.15
CA MET A 377 -23.24 -11.76 -6.39
C MET A 377 -22.56 -10.72 -7.28
N PRO A 378 -23.31 -9.87 -7.99
CA PRO A 378 -22.72 -8.83 -8.83
C PRO A 378 -21.92 -7.83 -7.97
N GLN A 379 -20.62 -7.72 -8.22
CA GLN A 379 -19.75 -6.70 -7.63
C GLN A 379 -19.42 -5.61 -8.66
N ALA A 380 -19.26 -4.37 -8.20
CA ALA A 380 -18.74 -3.31 -9.05
C ALA A 380 -17.32 -3.68 -9.53
N PRO A 381 -17.01 -3.57 -10.83
CA PRO A 381 -15.69 -3.89 -11.35
C PRO A 381 -14.60 -3.07 -10.67
N ARG A 382 -13.54 -3.74 -10.22
CA ARG A 382 -12.41 -3.09 -9.54
C ARG A 382 -11.34 -2.72 -10.56
N MET A 383 -11.27 -1.45 -10.95
CA MET A 383 -10.23 -0.96 -11.86
C MET A 383 -8.97 -0.56 -11.07
N ARG A 384 -7.80 -0.70 -11.68
CA ARG A 384 -6.50 -0.52 -11.03
C ARG A 384 -5.52 0.24 -11.92
N VAL A 385 -4.79 1.17 -11.32
CA VAL A 385 -3.67 1.88 -11.94
C VAL A 385 -2.46 1.75 -11.02
N ASN A 386 -1.40 1.08 -11.49
CA ASN A 386 -0.08 1.09 -10.87
C ASN A 386 0.86 1.95 -11.70
N TYR A 387 1.04 3.20 -11.29
CA TYR A 387 1.87 4.15 -12.03
C TYR A 387 3.37 3.96 -11.77
N GLY A 388 3.77 3.13 -10.80
CA GLY A 388 5.18 2.78 -10.60
C GLY A 388 5.75 1.93 -11.73
N HIS A 389 4.91 1.16 -12.42
CA HIS A 389 5.30 0.30 -13.55
C HIS A 389 4.50 0.60 -14.85
N ASP A 390 3.70 1.66 -14.88
CA ASP A 390 2.80 1.99 -16.00
C ASP A 390 1.80 0.87 -16.35
N TRP A 391 1.30 0.18 -15.32
CA TRP A 391 0.36 -0.93 -15.46
C TRP A 391 -1.06 -0.49 -15.14
N VAL A 392 -1.99 -0.83 -16.03
CA VAL A 392 -3.42 -0.63 -15.85
C VAL A 392 -4.12 -1.98 -15.92
N GLY A 393 -5.11 -2.21 -15.08
CA GLY A 393 -5.86 -3.47 -15.08
C GLY A 393 -7.22 -3.33 -14.42
N GLY A 394 -7.96 -4.43 -14.37
CA GLY A 394 -9.21 -4.49 -13.63
C GLY A 394 -9.75 -5.91 -13.53
N ASP A 395 -10.53 -6.17 -12.49
CA ASP A 395 -11.32 -7.40 -12.37
C ASP A 395 -12.63 -7.23 -13.17
N TYR A 396 -12.89 -8.14 -14.10
CA TYR A 396 -14.04 -8.06 -15.02
C TYR A 396 -14.41 -9.45 -15.56
N GLU A 397 -15.69 -9.67 -15.87
CA GLU A 397 -16.18 -10.90 -16.50
C GLU A 397 -15.43 -11.21 -17.81
N ILE A 398 -15.27 -12.50 -18.15
CA ILE A 398 -14.50 -12.94 -19.33
C ILE A 398 -15.23 -12.58 -20.62
N GLY A 399 -14.48 -12.15 -21.65
CA GLY A 399 -14.99 -12.01 -23.02
C GLY A 399 -15.38 -10.59 -23.42
N HIS A 400 -15.00 -9.58 -22.63
CA HIS A 400 -15.24 -8.17 -22.89
C HIS A 400 -13.99 -7.46 -23.38
N THR A 401 -14.16 -6.57 -24.37
CA THR A 401 -13.05 -5.77 -24.92
C THR A 401 -13.01 -4.39 -24.29
N PHE A 402 -11.87 -4.02 -23.69
CA PHE A 402 -11.59 -2.70 -23.15
C PHE A 402 -10.79 -1.83 -24.10
N GLN A 403 -11.20 -0.56 -24.22
CA GLN A 403 -10.38 0.53 -24.74
C GLN A 403 -9.92 1.41 -23.57
N ILE A 404 -8.61 1.47 -23.34
CA ILE A 404 -7.99 2.22 -22.25
C ILE A 404 -7.26 3.42 -22.83
N THR A 405 -7.49 4.62 -22.30
CA THR A 405 -6.83 5.86 -22.74
C THR A 405 -6.17 6.54 -21.56
N VAL A 406 -4.88 6.87 -21.69
CA VAL A 406 -4.15 7.68 -20.69
C VAL A 406 -3.99 9.10 -21.22
N THR A 407 -4.34 10.09 -20.42
CA THR A 407 -4.14 11.52 -20.72
C THR A 407 -3.34 12.20 -19.61
N ASP A 408 -2.66 13.29 -19.95
CA ASP A 408 -2.06 14.17 -18.95
C ASP A 408 -3.11 15.04 -18.24
N GLY A 409 -2.67 15.82 -17.23
CA GLY A 409 -3.55 16.75 -16.50
C GLY A 409 -4.17 17.88 -17.34
N ALA A 410 -3.82 18.01 -18.62
CA ALA A 410 -4.39 18.93 -19.59
C ALA A 410 -5.22 18.22 -20.67
N ASP A 411 -5.61 16.96 -20.43
CA ASP A 411 -6.38 16.07 -21.31
C ASP A 411 -5.69 15.71 -22.64
N VAL A 412 -4.36 15.81 -22.73
CA VAL A 412 -3.59 15.40 -23.90
C VAL A 412 -3.35 13.89 -23.85
N VAL A 413 -3.76 13.17 -24.90
CA VAL A 413 -3.58 11.70 -24.99
C VAL A 413 -2.10 11.33 -25.05
N LYS A 414 -1.67 10.50 -24.10
CA LYS A 414 -0.32 9.92 -24.01
C LYS A 414 -0.26 8.59 -24.75
N ALA A 415 -1.22 7.70 -24.47
CA ALA A 415 -1.32 6.41 -25.13
C ALA A 415 -2.75 5.82 -25.06
N VAL A 416 -3.02 4.85 -25.93
CA VAL A 416 -4.26 4.06 -25.95
C VAL A 416 -3.91 2.58 -26.02
N ALA A 417 -4.63 1.74 -25.28
CA ALA A 417 -4.56 0.28 -25.35
C ALA A 417 -5.94 -0.32 -25.66
N THR A 418 -5.93 -1.50 -26.29
CA THR A 418 -7.12 -2.35 -26.46
C THR A 418 -6.81 -3.74 -25.94
N ILE A 419 -7.62 -4.24 -25.01
CA ILE A 419 -7.35 -5.50 -24.30
C ILE A 419 -8.65 -6.23 -23.95
N ASP A 420 -8.63 -7.57 -24.04
CA ASP A 420 -9.78 -8.41 -23.71
C ASP A 420 -9.68 -8.91 -22.26
N SER A 421 -10.81 -9.02 -21.57
CA SER A 421 -10.89 -9.70 -20.28
C SER A 421 -10.87 -11.22 -20.47
N VAL A 422 -10.00 -11.89 -19.70
CA VAL A 422 -9.73 -13.33 -19.81
C VAL A 422 -9.67 -14.00 -18.45
N ALA A 423 -9.81 -15.33 -18.42
CA ALA A 423 -9.56 -16.12 -17.23
C ALA A 423 -8.13 -15.90 -16.72
N GLY A 424 -7.97 -15.58 -15.43
CA GLY A 424 -6.67 -15.27 -14.82
C GLY A 424 -6.08 -13.93 -15.23
N GLY A 425 -6.83 -13.07 -15.93
CA GLY A 425 -6.38 -11.72 -16.30
C GLY A 425 -6.53 -10.69 -15.17
N GLY A 426 -7.32 -10.97 -14.14
CA GLY A 426 -7.45 -10.17 -12.92
C GLY A 426 -6.45 -10.60 -11.83
N TRP A 427 -6.48 -9.96 -10.65
CA TRP A 427 -5.61 -10.36 -9.54
C TRP A 427 -6.06 -11.67 -8.88
N ASN A 428 -7.38 -11.92 -8.85
CA ASN A 428 -8.00 -13.09 -8.21
C ASN A 428 -9.01 -13.78 -9.14
N GLY A 429 -8.73 -13.86 -10.44
CA GLY A 429 -9.64 -14.51 -11.40
C GLY A 429 -9.73 -13.81 -12.74
N ALA A 430 -10.94 -13.65 -13.25
CA ALA A 430 -11.20 -13.01 -14.54
C ALA A 430 -10.91 -11.51 -14.53
N GLY A 431 -10.37 -10.99 -15.63
CA GLY A 431 -10.08 -9.57 -15.77
C GLY A 431 -9.06 -9.29 -16.87
N PHE A 432 -8.35 -8.17 -16.76
CA PHE A 432 -7.28 -7.79 -17.70
C PHE A 432 -6.14 -7.03 -17.01
N GLN A 433 -4.95 -7.09 -17.61
CA GLN A 433 -3.77 -6.29 -17.22
C GLN A 433 -2.95 -5.89 -18.45
N THR A 434 -2.49 -4.65 -18.50
CA THR A 434 -1.69 -4.12 -19.63
C THR A 434 -0.20 -4.42 -19.55
N GLU A 435 0.26 -5.24 -18.60
CA GLU A 435 1.68 -5.58 -18.39
C GLU A 435 2.37 -6.08 -19.68
N TRP A 436 1.64 -6.79 -20.56
CA TRP A 436 2.17 -7.46 -21.75
C TRP A 436 1.95 -6.69 -23.09
N ASN A 437 1.99 -5.36 -23.03
CA ASN A 437 2.09 -4.38 -24.13
C ASN A 437 1.03 -4.44 -25.25
N GLY A 438 0.01 -3.58 -25.12
CA GLY A 438 -0.96 -3.21 -26.17
C GLY A 438 -1.04 -1.70 -26.46
N TRP A 439 -0.12 -0.90 -25.91
CA TRP A 439 -0.15 0.57 -25.98
C TRP A 439 0.26 1.11 -27.37
N GLN A 440 -0.41 2.18 -27.80
CA GLN A 440 -0.09 2.97 -28.99
C GLN A 440 -0.04 4.46 -28.64
N PRO A 441 1.00 5.22 -29.04
CA PRO A 441 2.14 4.81 -29.89
C PRO A 441 3.23 4.02 -29.16
N ALA A 442 3.32 4.15 -27.83
CA ALA A 442 4.22 3.41 -26.95
C ALA A 442 3.59 3.33 -25.55
N GLN A 443 4.17 2.55 -24.65
CA GLN A 443 3.78 2.53 -23.25
C GLN A 443 3.84 3.95 -22.66
N PRO A 444 2.77 4.44 -22.02
CA PRO A 444 2.76 5.77 -21.42
C PRO A 444 3.56 5.75 -20.11
N ASP A 445 4.29 6.83 -19.83
CA ASP A 445 4.84 7.11 -18.50
C ASP A 445 3.74 7.76 -17.66
N ILE A 446 3.04 7.00 -16.81
CA ILE A 446 1.89 7.45 -16.01
C ILE A 446 2.42 8.17 -14.77
N ARG A 447 1.94 9.39 -14.52
CA ARG A 447 2.41 10.22 -13.40
C ARG A 447 1.25 10.74 -12.54
N PRO A 448 1.51 11.13 -11.28
CA PRO A 448 0.54 11.87 -10.49
C PRO A 448 -0.04 13.07 -11.26
N GLY A 449 -1.36 13.19 -11.28
CA GLY A 449 -2.11 14.19 -12.04
C GLY A 449 -2.66 13.72 -13.39
N ASP A 450 -2.19 12.60 -13.93
CA ASP A 450 -2.73 11.99 -15.15
C ASP A 450 -4.12 11.37 -14.92
N TRP A 451 -4.82 11.09 -16.02
CA TRP A 451 -6.09 10.36 -16.03
C TRP A 451 -5.97 9.05 -16.82
N VAL A 452 -6.68 8.04 -16.34
CA VAL A 452 -6.86 6.75 -17.01
C VAL A 452 -8.35 6.52 -17.25
N HIS A 453 -8.73 6.40 -18.52
CA HIS A 453 -10.12 6.21 -18.94
C HIS A 453 -10.33 4.79 -19.46
N PHE A 454 -11.34 4.11 -18.93
CA PHE A 454 -11.75 2.76 -19.30
C PHE A 454 -13.06 2.80 -20.06
N ARG A 455 -13.17 1.99 -21.11
CA ARG A 455 -14.42 1.78 -21.84
C ARG A 455 -14.53 0.34 -22.34
N ALA A 456 -15.51 -0.41 -21.86
CA ALA A 456 -15.80 -1.75 -22.32
C ALA A 456 -16.76 -1.75 -23.52
N ASP A 457 -16.87 -2.89 -24.21
CA ASP A 457 -17.74 -3.11 -25.36
C ASP A 457 -19.23 -3.30 -25.02
N ASP A 458 -19.52 -3.70 -23.79
CA ASP A 458 -20.87 -3.77 -23.21
C ASP A 458 -21.42 -2.41 -22.75
N GLY A 459 -20.59 -1.36 -22.78
CA GLY A 459 -20.96 0.00 -22.44
C GLY A 459 -20.45 0.51 -21.09
N TYR A 460 -19.75 -0.31 -20.29
CA TYR A 460 -19.13 0.16 -19.04
C TYR A 460 -18.08 1.25 -19.31
N VAL A 461 -18.06 2.30 -18.47
CA VAL A 461 -17.10 3.41 -18.54
C VAL A 461 -16.63 3.77 -17.13
N ASN A 462 -15.32 3.99 -16.96
CA ASN A 462 -14.74 4.46 -15.70
C ASN A 462 -13.56 5.42 -15.94
N HIS A 463 -13.30 6.33 -15.01
CA HIS A 463 -12.25 7.34 -15.08
C HIS A 463 -11.52 7.48 -13.74
N ILE A 464 -10.23 7.19 -13.74
CA ILE A 464 -9.37 7.27 -12.55
C ILE A 464 -8.38 8.42 -12.72
N ARG A 465 -8.32 9.31 -11.73
CA ARG A 465 -7.26 10.31 -11.62
C ARG A 465 -6.15 9.77 -10.71
N VAL A 466 -4.90 9.89 -11.14
CA VAL A 466 -3.74 9.36 -10.40
C VAL A 466 -3.30 10.37 -9.33
N GLY A 467 -3.37 9.98 -8.06
CA GLY A 467 -2.82 10.73 -6.92
C GLY A 467 -1.36 10.38 -6.65
N ASP A 468 -0.66 11.30 -5.98
CA ASP A 468 0.72 11.09 -5.55
C ASP A 468 0.75 10.26 -4.27
N ILE A 469 1.61 9.25 -4.24
CA ILE A 469 1.82 8.38 -3.08
C ILE A 469 3.29 8.51 -2.72
N GLY A 470 3.57 9.15 -1.59
CA GLY A 470 4.90 9.14 -0.98
C GLY A 470 5.06 7.89 -0.11
N GLY A 471 6.29 7.40 0.05
CA GLY A 471 6.56 6.22 0.87
C GLY A 471 8.06 6.05 1.16
N ILE A 472 8.38 5.65 2.39
CA ILE A 472 9.72 5.28 2.84
C ILE A 472 9.63 3.88 3.44
N VAL A 473 10.41 2.95 2.89
CA VAL A 473 10.58 1.60 3.42
C VAL A 473 11.67 1.62 4.49
N ASP A 474 11.31 1.22 5.70
CA ASP A 474 12.21 0.98 6.81
C ASP A 474 12.42 -0.54 6.95
N LEU A 475 13.59 -0.99 6.48
CA LEU A 475 13.99 -2.40 6.53
C LEU A 475 14.25 -2.89 7.96
N ASP A 476 14.72 -2.01 8.87
CA ASP A 476 15.00 -2.39 10.25
C ASP A 476 13.71 -2.55 11.06
N ALA A 477 12.69 -1.76 10.70
CA ALA A 477 11.38 -1.77 11.35
C ALA A 477 10.35 -2.64 10.63
N ASP A 478 10.70 -3.33 9.54
CA ASP A 478 9.78 -4.08 8.68
C ASP A 478 8.51 -3.28 8.35
N ASN A 479 8.66 -2.04 7.89
CA ASN A 479 7.53 -1.11 7.75
C ASN A 479 7.67 -0.21 6.52
N ILE A 480 6.54 0.20 5.95
CA ILE A 480 6.49 1.32 5.00
C ILE A 480 5.55 2.40 5.54
N SER A 481 5.94 3.67 5.40
CA SER A 481 5.09 4.80 5.78
C SER A 481 5.23 5.98 4.85
N GLY A 482 4.18 6.77 4.68
CA GLY A 482 4.17 7.92 3.78
C GLY A 482 2.84 8.64 3.73
N SER A 483 2.74 9.62 2.83
CA SER A 483 1.55 10.47 2.65
C SER A 483 0.91 10.24 1.29
N ILE A 484 -0.37 10.59 1.14
CA ILE A 484 -1.09 10.55 -0.14
C ILE A 484 -1.60 11.95 -0.46
N GLN A 485 -1.36 12.40 -1.70
CA GLN A 485 -1.91 13.63 -2.24
C GLN A 485 -2.92 13.29 -3.34
N ALA A 486 -4.20 13.33 -2.98
CA ALA A 486 -5.35 13.13 -3.85
C ALA A 486 -6.52 14.02 -3.39
N ASP A 487 -6.25 15.34 -3.31
CA ASP A 487 -7.08 16.39 -2.68
C ASP A 487 -8.49 16.58 -3.27
N TRP A 488 -8.83 15.86 -4.34
CA TRP A 488 -10.19 15.73 -4.85
C TRP A 488 -11.07 14.78 -4.03
N PHE A 489 -10.50 14.00 -3.11
CA PHE A 489 -11.22 13.29 -2.06
C PHE A 489 -11.23 14.11 -0.76
N SER A 490 -12.32 14.01 0.01
CA SER A 490 -12.46 14.67 1.32
C SER A 490 -12.32 13.71 2.49
N ASP A 491 -12.63 12.43 2.28
CA ASP A 491 -12.63 11.41 3.33
C ASP A 491 -11.29 10.66 3.36
N ALA A 492 -11.00 10.05 4.51
CA ALA A 492 -9.81 9.24 4.68
C ALA A 492 -9.78 8.08 3.66
N LEU A 493 -8.64 7.90 3.01
CA LEU A 493 -8.43 6.87 2.01
C LEU A 493 -7.99 5.57 2.71
N ASN A 494 -8.49 4.43 2.23
CA ASN A 494 -8.01 3.12 2.64
C ASN A 494 -6.74 2.80 1.85
N VAL A 495 -5.67 2.46 2.56
CA VAL A 495 -4.36 2.16 1.99
C VAL A 495 -4.04 0.68 2.20
N GLU A 496 -3.70 -0.01 1.12
CA GLU A 496 -3.24 -1.40 1.12
C GLU A 496 -1.77 -1.46 0.75
N CYS A 497 -0.97 -2.14 1.57
CA CYS A 497 0.44 -2.38 1.31
C CYS A 497 0.68 -3.86 1.05
N HIS A 498 1.24 -4.16 -0.11
CA HIS A 498 1.42 -5.49 -0.65
C HIS A 498 2.92 -5.80 -0.81
N PRO A 499 3.50 -6.67 0.03
CA PRO A 499 4.88 -7.12 -0.12
C PRO A 499 5.01 -8.05 -1.35
N TRP A 500 5.40 -7.50 -2.49
CA TRP A 500 5.61 -8.24 -3.73
C TRP A 500 6.96 -8.96 -3.74
N GLY A 501 7.05 -10.04 -4.51
CA GLY A 501 8.27 -10.86 -4.59
C GLY A 501 8.63 -11.64 -3.30
N ALA A 502 7.72 -11.73 -2.34
CA ALA A 502 7.90 -12.43 -1.08
C ALA A 502 8.21 -13.94 -1.29
N TRP A 503 9.44 -14.35 -0.97
CA TRP A 503 9.88 -15.74 -0.99
C TRP A 503 10.59 -16.10 0.34
N PRO A 504 10.25 -17.23 1.02
CA PRO A 504 9.28 -18.25 0.65
C PRO A 504 7.91 -18.06 1.35
N GLY A 505 6.89 -17.62 0.61
CA GLY A 505 5.48 -17.64 1.04
C GLY A 505 4.77 -16.29 0.87
N PRO A 506 3.42 -16.26 0.75
CA PRO A 506 2.67 -15.03 0.56
C PRO A 506 2.67 -14.26 1.88
N ALA A 507 3.48 -13.21 1.95
CA ALA A 507 3.42 -12.24 3.04
C ALA A 507 2.02 -11.60 3.06
N GLN A 508 1.40 -11.50 4.24
CA GLN A 508 0.07 -10.91 4.37
C GLN A 508 0.11 -9.44 3.99
N LEU A 509 -0.87 -8.99 3.20
CA LEU A 509 -1.07 -7.57 2.96
C LEU A 509 -1.38 -6.86 4.28
N GLN A 510 -0.95 -5.60 4.40
CA GLN A 510 -1.30 -4.74 5.53
C GLN A 510 -2.21 -3.62 5.06
N GLN A 511 -3.08 -3.15 5.95
CA GLN A 511 -3.99 -2.05 5.68
C GLN A 511 -3.76 -0.89 6.63
N SER A 512 -4.00 0.31 6.13
CA SER A 512 -3.85 1.56 6.86
C SER A 512 -4.83 2.60 6.30
N THR A 513 -4.77 3.82 6.82
CA THR A 513 -5.54 4.95 6.31
C THR A 513 -4.67 6.18 6.21
N ALA A 514 -4.92 7.04 5.22
CA ALA A 514 -4.26 8.34 5.07
C ALA A 514 -5.27 9.41 4.68
N MET A 515 -4.99 10.66 5.08
CA MET A 515 -5.77 11.79 4.59
C MET A 515 -5.28 12.21 3.19
N PRO A 516 -6.21 12.49 2.26
CA PRO A 516 -5.88 12.80 0.85
C PRO A 516 -5.15 14.13 0.63
N ASP A 517 -5.00 14.97 1.65
CA ASP A 517 -4.26 16.24 1.61
C ASP A 517 -2.85 16.13 2.20
N GLY A 518 -2.41 14.92 2.54
CA GLY A 518 -1.12 14.64 3.17
C GLY A 518 -1.04 15.01 4.66
N SER A 519 -2.13 15.44 5.30
CA SER A 519 -2.11 15.84 6.73
C SER A 519 -1.90 14.66 7.69
N ASP A 520 -2.43 13.48 7.36
CA ASP A 520 -2.22 12.22 8.07
C ASP A 520 -1.60 11.17 7.14
N SER A 521 -0.48 10.58 7.58
CA SER A 521 0.28 9.57 6.86
C SER A 521 -0.22 8.15 7.12
N TYR A 522 -0.11 7.26 6.12
CA TYR A 522 -0.28 5.83 6.32
C TYR A 522 1.00 5.19 6.89
N ALA A 523 0.83 4.06 7.56
CA ALA A 523 1.92 3.16 7.95
C ALA A 523 1.44 1.70 7.91
N CYS A 524 2.25 0.84 7.31
CA CYS A 524 2.00 -0.59 7.14
C CYS A 524 3.21 -1.36 7.65
N GLY A 525 3.06 -2.02 8.81
CA GLY A 525 4.14 -2.73 9.47
C GLY A 525 3.94 -4.23 9.49
N TRP A 526 5.02 -4.97 9.31
CA TRP A 526 5.06 -6.44 9.32
C TRP A 526 5.87 -7.03 10.48
N GLN A 527 6.26 -6.20 11.47
CA GLN A 527 7.08 -6.64 12.61
C GLN A 527 6.59 -7.94 13.24
N GLY A 528 7.47 -8.94 13.26
CA GLY A 528 7.20 -10.26 13.85
C GLY A 528 6.33 -11.19 13.00
N VAL A 529 5.89 -10.76 11.81
CA VAL A 529 5.09 -11.53 10.85
C VAL A 529 5.82 -11.73 9.52
N TRP A 530 6.51 -10.70 9.03
CA TRP A 530 7.34 -10.76 7.82
C TRP A 530 8.55 -9.84 7.94
N ASP A 531 9.69 -10.31 7.43
CA ASP A 531 10.98 -9.60 7.42
C ASP A 531 11.21 -9.01 6.02
N VAL A 532 11.09 -7.69 5.89
CA VAL A 532 11.19 -6.99 4.60
C VAL A 532 12.65 -7.01 4.14
N GLN A 533 12.92 -7.68 3.03
CA GLN A 533 14.29 -7.82 2.55
C GLN A 533 14.75 -6.61 1.71
N PRO A 534 16.06 -6.28 1.71
CA PRO A 534 16.63 -5.39 0.72
C PRO A 534 16.31 -5.85 -0.71
N GLY A 535 15.81 -4.95 -1.55
CA GLY A 535 15.36 -5.24 -2.91
C GLY A 535 13.95 -5.81 -3.01
N GLN A 536 13.24 -5.99 -1.89
CA GLN A 536 11.85 -6.38 -1.92
C GLN A 536 10.97 -5.19 -2.29
N ASP A 537 10.09 -5.40 -3.26
CA ASP A 537 9.09 -4.42 -3.67
C ASP A 537 7.89 -4.46 -2.74
N ILE A 538 7.42 -3.28 -2.33
CA ILE A 538 6.19 -3.08 -1.58
C ILE A 538 5.29 -2.19 -2.42
N ALA A 539 4.23 -2.77 -2.97
CA ALA A 539 3.23 -2.01 -3.69
C ALA A 539 2.24 -1.38 -2.71
N VAL A 540 2.05 -0.07 -2.81
CA VAL A 540 1.09 0.67 -2.00
C VAL A 540 -0.03 1.14 -2.90
N PHE A 541 -1.26 0.76 -2.57
CA PHE A 541 -2.46 1.20 -3.26
C PHE A 541 -3.36 1.96 -2.30
N TYR A 542 -4.06 2.98 -2.79
CA TYR A 542 -5.15 3.61 -2.07
C TYR A 542 -6.47 3.48 -2.82
N ARG A 543 -7.56 3.54 -2.07
CA ARG A 543 -8.93 3.72 -2.59
C ARG A 543 -9.75 4.64 -1.69
N ALA A 544 -10.73 5.32 -2.28
CA ALA A 544 -11.71 6.07 -1.51
C ALA A 544 -12.76 5.14 -0.87
N PRO A 545 -13.37 5.52 0.25
CA PRO A 545 -14.51 4.78 0.81
C PRO A 545 -15.63 4.64 -0.22
N GLY A 546 -16.21 3.44 -0.35
CA GLY A 546 -17.28 3.15 -1.31
C GLY A 546 -16.85 3.10 -2.79
N VAL A 547 -15.57 3.29 -3.11
CA VAL A 547 -15.03 3.19 -4.49
C VAL A 547 -14.11 1.97 -4.56
N PRO A 548 -14.38 0.99 -5.45
CA PRO A 548 -13.57 -0.23 -5.51
C PRO A 548 -12.17 0.03 -6.10
N ASP A 549 -12.03 1.07 -6.92
CA ASP A 549 -10.85 1.35 -7.72
C ASP A 549 -9.59 1.62 -6.89
N LEU A 550 -8.45 1.12 -7.38
CA LEU A 550 -7.15 1.32 -6.75
C LEU A 550 -6.23 2.17 -7.61
N VAL A 551 -5.54 3.09 -6.95
CA VAL A 551 -4.37 3.79 -7.50
C VAL A 551 -3.17 3.43 -6.63
N GLY A 552 -2.08 3.00 -7.22
CA GLY A 552 -0.91 2.58 -6.48
C GLY A 552 0.41 2.80 -7.19
N THR A 553 1.48 2.59 -6.45
CA THR A 553 2.87 2.60 -6.91
C THR A 553 3.68 1.55 -6.13
N VAL A 554 4.93 1.35 -6.52
CA VAL A 554 5.83 0.36 -5.92
C VAL A 554 7.03 1.06 -5.27
N PHE A 555 7.36 0.64 -4.06
CA PHE A 555 8.54 1.09 -3.33
C PHE A 555 9.46 -0.09 -3.07
N THR A 556 10.73 0.04 -3.46
CA THR A 556 11.74 -0.98 -3.17
C THR A 556 12.43 -0.67 -1.85
N GLY A 557 12.53 -1.65 -0.96
CA GLY A 557 13.32 -1.55 0.26
C GLY A 557 14.81 -1.44 -0.05
N LYS A 558 15.41 -0.26 0.11
CA LYS A 558 16.83 -0.02 -0.18
C LYS A 558 17.69 -0.24 1.05
N ALA A 559 18.80 -0.95 0.91
CA ALA A 559 19.77 -1.09 2.00
C ALA A 559 20.88 -0.05 1.86
N THR A 560 21.43 0.40 2.98
CA THR A 560 22.68 1.17 2.88
C THR A 560 23.81 0.24 2.44
N ARG A 561 24.57 0.62 1.41
CA ARG A 561 25.74 -0.14 0.96
C ARG A 561 27.00 0.39 1.61
N HIS A 562 27.91 -0.51 1.94
CA HIS A 562 29.16 -0.17 2.62
C HIS A 562 30.37 -0.58 1.81
N VAL A 563 31.33 0.33 1.67
CA VAL A 563 32.60 0.11 0.96
C VAL A 563 33.77 0.41 1.89
N ALA A 564 34.77 -0.46 1.93
CA ALA A 564 36.01 -0.25 2.67
C ALA A 564 37.21 -0.87 1.94
N THR A 565 38.39 -0.25 2.02
CA THR A 565 39.62 -0.81 1.40
C THR A 565 40.00 -2.21 1.92
N THR A 566 39.52 -2.58 3.10
CA THR A 566 39.70 -3.90 3.73
C THR A 566 38.59 -4.90 3.40
N GLY A 567 37.58 -4.48 2.63
CA GLY A 567 36.42 -5.28 2.23
C GLY A 567 36.73 -6.37 1.20
N SER A 568 35.67 -7.01 0.72
CA SER A 568 35.71 -8.10 -0.27
C SER A 568 34.56 -7.96 -1.27
N ASP A 569 34.85 -8.13 -2.56
CA ASP A 569 33.83 -8.12 -3.63
C ASP A 569 33.31 -9.54 -3.97
N THR A 570 33.85 -10.58 -3.34
CA THR A 570 33.45 -11.98 -3.58
C THR A 570 32.23 -12.34 -2.75
N ASP A 571 31.15 -12.80 -3.42
CA ASP A 571 29.87 -13.22 -2.83
C ASP A 571 29.32 -12.19 -1.82
N ASN A 572 29.50 -10.91 -2.15
CA ASN A 572 29.14 -9.79 -1.30
C ASN A 572 28.33 -8.77 -2.10
N ASN A 573 27.17 -8.40 -1.57
CA ASN A 573 26.26 -7.39 -2.11
C ASN A 573 26.37 -6.05 -1.36
N CYS A 574 27.38 -5.90 -0.51
CA CYS A 574 27.70 -4.68 0.21
C CYS A 574 26.65 -4.20 1.23
N ALA A 575 25.56 -4.96 1.49
CA ALA A 575 24.46 -4.54 2.37
C ALA A 575 24.82 -4.54 3.86
N ILE A 576 25.90 -5.24 4.24
CA ILE A 576 26.25 -5.48 5.62
C ILE A 576 27.51 -4.68 5.96
N ALA A 577 27.38 -3.72 6.88
CA ALA A 577 28.45 -2.90 7.42
C ALA A 577 29.70 -3.70 7.85
N ALA A 578 29.51 -4.87 8.46
CA ALA A 578 30.60 -5.75 8.90
C ALA A 578 31.28 -6.55 7.77
N SER A 579 30.67 -6.57 6.58
CA SER A 579 31.18 -7.21 5.37
C SER A 579 31.07 -6.24 4.19
N PRO A 580 31.81 -5.11 4.20
CA PRO A 580 31.73 -4.12 3.14
C PRO A 580 32.38 -4.63 1.85
N CYS A 581 31.96 -4.08 0.72
CA CYS A 581 32.64 -4.29 -0.55
C CYS A 581 34.03 -3.63 -0.56
N ARG A 582 34.93 -4.18 -1.37
CA ARG A 582 36.29 -3.67 -1.52
C ARG A 582 36.34 -2.49 -2.47
N THR A 583 35.58 -2.54 -3.55
CA THR A 583 35.54 -1.52 -4.60
C THR A 583 34.23 -0.74 -4.57
N VAL A 584 34.27 0.50 -5.06
CA VAL A 584 33.05 1.34 -5.11
C VAL A 584 32.19 0.94 -6.30
N GLN A 585 32.80 0.58 -7.44
CA GLN A 585 32.05 0.09 -8.60
C GLN A 585 31.20 -1.14 -8.25
N ARG A 586 31.75 -2.07 -7.46
CA ARG A 586 30.99 -3.24 -7.00
C ARG A 586 29.71 -2.84 -6.24
N ALA A 587 29.78 -1.81 -5.39
CA ALA A 587 28.61 -1.34 -4.65
C ALA A 587 27.60 -0.61 -5.55
N ILE A 588 28.05 0.09 -6.58
CA ILE A 588 27.19 0.70 -7.60
C ILE A 588 26.45 -0.38 -8.39
N ASP A 589 27.17 -1.42 -8.83
CA ASP A 589 26.62 -2.52 -9.63
C ASP A 589 25.59 -3.35 -8.84
N GLU A 590 25.79 -3.51 -7.53
CA GLU A 590 24.90 -4.26 -6.64
C GLU A 590 23.76 -3.40 -6.08
N GLY A 591 23.85 -2.08 -6.19
CA GLY A 591 22.92 -1.17 -5.57
C GLY A 591 21.62 -1.02 -6.36
N PHE A 592 20.58 -0.53 -5.69
CA PHE A 592 19.33 -0.09 -6.36
C PHE A 592 19.42 1.38 -6.78
N ASP A 593 18.54 1.81 -7.69
CA ASP A 593 18.49 3.22 -8.11
C ASP A 593 18.14 4.12 -6.92
N GLY A 594 18.83 5.25 -6.79
CA GLY A 594 18.74 6.18 -5.68
C GLY A 594 19.23 5.64 -4.33
N GLU A 595 20.04 4.57 -4.31
CA GLU A 595 20.57 4.00 -3.06
C GLU A 595 21.82 4.77 -2.55
N ASP A 596 21.97 4.84 -1.22
CA ASP A 596 23.13 5.44 -0.55
C ASP A 596 24.27 4.41 -0.42
N ILE A 597 25.47 4.80 -0.86
CA ILE A 597 26.72 4.04 -0.76
C ILE A 597 27.69 4.81 0.15
N LEU A 598 27.94 4.24 1.35
CA LEU A 598 28.84 4.80 2.34
C LEU A 598 30.25 4.23 2.14
N ILE A 599 31.20 5.13 1.90
CA ILE A 599 32.58 4.79 1.54
C ILE A 599 33.50 5.16 2.70
N ALA A 600 34.11 4.14 3.30
CA ALA A 600 35.07 4.32 4.37
C ALA A 600 36.31 5.08 3.91
N ALA A 601 36.94 5.79 4.83
CA ALA A 601 38.19 6.49 4.61
C ALA A 601 39.27 5.54 4.06
N GLY A 602 39.94 5.98 3.00
CA GLY A 602 40.91 5.20 2.26
C GLY A 602 41.09 5.72 0.83
N THR A 603 42.09 5.18 0.15
CA THR A 603 42.32 5.45 -1.27
C THR A 603 41.86 4.26 -2.10
N TYR A 604 40.95 4.51 -3.03
CA TYR A 604 40.38 3.53 -3.94
C TYR A 604 40.89 3.81 -5.34
N ALA A 605 41.82 2.98 -5.79
CA ALA A 605 42.46 3.08 -7.09
C ALA A 605 41.57 2.41 -8.16
N GLN A 606 40.72 3.20 -8.81
CA GLN A 606 39.69 2.74 -9.74
C GLN A 606 39.11 3.92 -10.54
N ASN A 607 38.53 3.62 -11.69
CA ASN A 607 37.67 4.52 -12.45
C ASN A 607 36.23 4.02 -12.33
N LEU A 608 35.27 4.93 -12.15
CA LEU A 608 33.85 4.60 -11.96
C LEU A 608 33.03 4.94 -13.21
N ALA A 609 32.11 4.05 -13.56
CA ALA A 609 31.12 4.26 -14.60
C ALA A 609 29.71 4.12 -13.98
N ILE A 610 28.94 5.20 -14.06
CA ILE A 610 27.57 5.30 -13.56
C ILE A 610 26.70 5.63 -14.78
N VAL A 611 25.98 4.63 -15.28
CA VAL A 611 25.22 4.72 -16.54
C VAL A 611 23.83 4.14 -16.32
N ASN A 612 22.79 4.94 -16.55
CA ASN A 612 21.40 4.59 -16.20
C ASN A 612 21.27 4.10 -14.75
N LYS A 613 21.88 4.84 -13.81
CA LYS A 613 21.98 4.42 -12.42
C LYS A 613 22.02 5.62 -11.48
N ASP A 614 20.92 5.87 -10.80
CA ASP A 614 20.88 6.90 -9.77
C ASP A 614 21.54 6.40 -8.49
N VAL A 615 22.46 7.16 -7.90
CA VAL A 615 23.16 6.75 -6.66
C VAL A 615 23.70 7.93 -5.87
N SER A 616 23.84 7.75 -4.56
CA SER A 616 24.61 8.66 -3.72
C SER A 616 25.88 8.01 -3.20
N LEU A 617 27.04 8.62 -3.49
CA LEU A 617 28.34 8.19 -2.99
C LEU A 617 28.80 9.15 -1.88
N ARG A 618 28.92 8.64 -0.66
CA ARG A 618 29.28 9.45 0.52
C ARG A 618 30.57 8.94 1.16
N GLY A 619 31.63 9.74 1.09
CA GLY A 619 32.90 9.46 1.73
C GLY A 619 32.95 9.83 3.21
N GLY A 620 34.11 9.64 3.83
CA GLY A 620 34.38 10.10 5.18
C GLY A 620 33.94 9.16 6.30
N TYR A 621 33.57 7.92 6.01
CA TYR A 621 33.13 6.96 7.03
C TYR A 621 34.28 6.16 7.65
N ASP A 622 34.07 5.63 8.85
CA ASP A 622 34.97 4.63 9.43
C ASP A 622 34.93 3.30 8.64
N PRO A 623 35.89 2.37 8.84
CA PRO A 623 35.88 1.08 8.14
C PRO A 623 34.65 0.21 8.37
N SER A 624 33.82 0.51 9.38
CA SER A 624 32.53 -0.13 9.60
C SER A 624 31.37 0.53 8.85
N GLY A 625 31.58 1.69 8.23
CA GLY A 625 30.52 2.44 7.55
C GLY A 625 29.46 3.02 8.51
N ALA A 626 29.70 2.99 9.83
CA ALA A 626 28.71 3.32 10.85
C ALA A 626 28.83 4.76 11.36
N THR A 627 30.04 5.33 11.29
CA THR A 627 30.31 6.68 11.80
C THR A 627 30.97 7.50 10.72
N TRP A 628 30.43 8.69 10.45
CA TRP A 628 31.14 9.71 9.69
C TRP A 628 32.24 10.33 10.57
N ILE A 629 33.49 10.27 10.11
CA ILE A 629 34.69 10.60 10.91
C ILE A 629 35.50 11.79 10.36
N SER A 630 35.26 12.23 9.13
CA SER A 630 36.06 13.28 8.48
C SER A 630 35.48 13.72 7.12
N GLY A 631 35.88 14.90 6.63
CA GLY A 631 35.49 15.43 5.30
C GLY A 631 36.29 14.85 4.12
N SER A 632 36.19 15.50 2.95
CA SER A 632 36.66 15.05 1.61
C SER A 632 38.00 14.35 1.52
N ASP A 633 38.97 14.74 2.33
CA ASP A 633 40.36 14.28 2.21
C ASP A 633 40.57 12.87 2.75
N ALA A 634 39.56 12.30 3.41
CA ALA A 634 39.65 10.97 4.02
C ALA A 634 39.34 9.85 3.04
N THR A 635 38.43 10.09 2.08
CA THR A 635 38.04 9.12 1.05
C THR A 635 38.50 9.65 -0.30
N ILE A 636 39.44 8.95 -0.93
CA ILE A 636 40.05 9.37 -2.21
C ILE A 636 39.71 8.33 -3.27
N LEU A 637 39.00 8.74 -4.31
CA LEU A 637 38.85 8.01 -5.56
C LEU A 637 39.99 8.44 -6.49
N GLN A 638 40.86 7.50 -6.82
CA GLN A 638 42.05 7.74 -7.61
C GLN A 638 41.93 7.01 -8.95
N GLY A 639 41.85 7.76 -10.05
CA GLY A 639 41.90 7.21 -11.40
C GLY A 639 43.19 6.42 -11.64
N VAL A 640 43.07 5.30 -12.37
CA VAL A 640 44.17 4.38 -12.67
C VAL A 640 44.33 4.10 -14.16
N ASP A 641 43.28 4.32 -14.93
CA ASP A 641 43.28 4.08 -16.38
C ASP A 641 43.74 5.32 -17.14
N ASP A 642 44.61 5.09 -18.13
CA ASP A 642 44.93 6.08 -19.15
C ASP A 642 43.69 6.32 -20.03
N ASP A 643 43.48 7.55 -20.48
CA ASP A 643 42.37 7.96 -21.35
C ASP A 643 40.97 7.81 -20.70
N ALA A 644 40.88 8.00 -19.37
CA ALA A 644 39.62 7.87 -18.63
C ALA A 644 39.45 8.90 -17.51
N SER A 645 38.18 9.28 -17.28
CA SER A 645 37.73 10.07 -16.13
C SER A 645 37.81 9.26 -14.85
N VAL A 646 38.04 9.88 -13.69
CA VAL A 646 37.90 9.17 -12.39
C VAL A 646 36.46 8.69 -12.19
N VAL A 647 35.49 9.54 -12.52
CA VAL A 647 34.06 9.20 -12.50
C VAL A 647 33.41 9.64 -13.80
N TYR A 648 32.64 8.74 -14.40
CA TYR A 648 31.88 8.97 -15.62
C TYR A 648 30.39 8.76 -15.35
N ILE A 649 29.56 9.72 -15.74
CA ILE A 649 28.11 9.75 -15.49
C ILE A 649 27.36 9.97 -16.80
N GLU A 650 26.40 9.10 -17.07
CA GLU A 650 25.53 9.15 -18.25
C GLU A 650 24.10 8.70 -17.89
N ASP A 651 23.10 9.45 -18.36
CA ASP A 651 21.68 9.17 -18.14
C ASP A 651 21.35 8.85 -16.66
N SER A 652 21.90 9.62 -15.70
CA SER A 652 21.79 9.32 -14.25
C SER A 652 21.73 10.58 -13.37
N GLU A 653 21.15 10.45 -12.18
CA GLU A 653 21.20 11.41 -11.07
C GLU A 653 22.15 10.94 -9.96
N VAL A 654 23.21 11.70 -9.69
CA VAL A 654 24.28 11.28 -8.78
C VAL A 654 24.62 12.36 -7.76
N MET A 655 24.66 11.99 -6.49
CA MET A 655 25.27 12.82 -5.44
C MET A 655 26.64 12.29 -5.04
N LEU A 656 27.66 13.14 -5.09
CA LEU A 656 28.99 12.89 -4.53
C LEU A 656 29.18 13.77 -3.30
N ALA A 657 29.46 13.17 -2.14
CA ALA A 657 29.67 13.90 -0.91
C ALA A 657 30.91 13.45 -0.15
N ASP A 658 31.62 14.39 0.49
CA ASP A 658 32.69 14.11 1.45
C ASP A 658 33.81 13.18 0.93
N LEU A 659 34.17 13.34 -0.34
CA LEU A 659 35.22 12.56 -1.00
C LEU A 659 36.09 13.40 -1.94
N SER A 660 37.17 12.81 -2.41
CA SER A 660 38.12 13.43 -3.34
C SER A 660 38.25 12.64 -4.65
N LEU A 661 38.33 13.34 -5.78
CA LEU A 661 38.59 12.79 -7.12
C LEU A 661 39.94 13.26 -7.64
N THR A 662 40.86 12.33 -7.94
CA THR A 662 42.21 12.67 -8.41
C THR A 662 42.80 11.61 -9.36
N GLY A 663 43.83 11.99 -10.11
CA GLY A 663 44.59 11.07 -10.95
C GLY A 663 43.89 10.63 -12.23
N GLY A 664 42.76 11.23 -12.59
CA GLY A 664 42.14 11.00 -13.89
C GLY A 664 42.96 11.60 -15.02
N ASP A 665 43.01 10.90 -16.14
CA ASP A 665 43.79 11.26 -17.33
C ASP A 665 42.96 10.97 -18.59
N ALA A 666 41.93 11.77 -18.85
CA ALA A 666 41.07 11.60 -20.01
C ALA A 666 41.73 12.19 -21.28
N GLY A 667 41.64 11.51 -22.43
CA GLY A 667 42.10 12.05 -23.71
C GLY A 667 41.13 13.05 -24.31
N ASP A 668 39.83 12.92 -24.01
CA ASP A 668 38.78 13.81 -24.52
C ASP A 668 38.33 14.82 -23.45
N ARG A 669 37.45 14.43 -22.51
CA ARG A 669 36.83 15.39 -21.57
C ARG A 669 36.71 14.89 -20.14
N GLY A 670 36.81 15.81 -19.18
CA GLY A 670 36.43 15.59 -17.79
C GLY A 670 37.38 14.65 -17.07
N GLY A 671 38.58 15.12 -16.67
CA GLY A 671 39.60 14.24 -16.07
C GLY A 671 39.15 13.66 -14.73
N GLY A 672 38.64 14.50 -13.83
CA GLY A 672 38.06 14.06 -12.57
C GLY A 672 36.63 13.52 -12.76
N LEU A 673 35.78 14.30 -13.45
CA LEU A 673 34.37 13.96 -13.66
C LEU A 673 33.93 14.28 -15.08
N HIS A 674 33.18 13.38 -15.71
CA HIS A 674 32.51 13.63 -16.99
C HIS A 674 31.02 13.29 -16.87
N VAL A 675 30.15 14.27 -17.13
CA VAL A 675 28.69 14.18 -16.98
C VAL A 675 28.02 14.51 -18.31
N ARG A 676 27.15 13.61 -18.81
CA ARG A 676 26.48 13.80 -20.11
C ARG A 676 25.10 13.16 -20.20
N ASN A 677 24.43 13.39 -21.33
CA ASN A 677 23.08 12.92 -21.65
C ASN A 677 22.04 13.27 -20.56
N SER A 678 21.73 14.55 -20.38
CA SER A 678 20.71 15.03 -19.43
C SER A 678 20.88 14.53 -17.99
N SER A 679 22.12 14.25 -17.57
CA SER A 679 22.42 13.78 -16.22
C SER A 679 22.40 14.93 -15.21
N VAL A 680 22.22 14.59 -13.94
CA VAL A 680 22.26 15.53 -12.81
C VAL A 680 23.38 15.10 -11.87
N VAL A 681 24.24 16.04 -11.47
CA VAL A 681 25.26 15.76 -10.44
C VAL A 681 25.31 16.83 -9.35
N ASP A 682 25.31 16.37 -8.10
CA ASP A 682 25.51 17.22 -6.92
C ASP A 682 26.84 16.89 -6.24
N LEU A 683 27.72 17.88 -6.10
CA LEU A 683 29.00 17.77 -5.38
C LEU A 683 28.88 18.54 -4.07
N ILE A 684 28.98 17.85 -2.93
CA ILE A 684 28.86 18.45 -1.61
C ILE A 684 30.12 18.15 -0.80
N ARG A 685 30.93 19.18 -0.50
CA ARG A 685 32.24 19.00 0.17
C ARG A 685 33.09 17.96 -0.57
N VAL A 686 33.24 18.16 -1.88
CA VAL A 686 34.07 17.31 -2.75
C VAL A 686 35.32 18.08 -3.20
N ALA A 687 36.45 17.38 -3.28
CA ALA A 687 37.67 17.92 -3.86
C ALA A 687 37.97 17.26 -5.22
N VAL A 688 38.02 18.01 -6.31
CA VAL A 688 38.41 17.53 -7.65
C VAL A 688 39.77 18.13 -8.01
N TYR A 689 40.83 17.32 -7.97
CA TYR A 689 42.19 17.87 -8.08
C TYR A 689 43.20 17.00 -8.80
N SER A 690 44.19 17.66 -9.41
CA SER A 690 45.30 17.01 -10.12
C SER A 690 44.82 16.00 -11.17
N ASN A 691 43.75 16.34 -11.88
CA ASN A 691 43.25 15.60 -13.01
C ASN A 691 43.66 16.28 -14.32
N VAL A 692 43.74 15.48 -15.39
CA VAL A 692 44.11 15.94 -16.72
C VAL A 692 43.07 15.46 -17.73
N ALA A 693 42.70 16.33 -18.67
CA ALA A 693 41.80 15.99 -19.77
C ALA A 693 42.21 16.68 -21.08
N GLY A 694 41.63 16.28 -22.21
CA GLY A 694 41.65 17.10 -23.43
C GLY A 694 41.02 18.47 -23.19
N ALA A 695 39.79 18.49 -22.66
CA ALA A 695 39.05 19.67 -22.20
C ALA A 695 38.33 19.38 -20.86
N GLY A 696 38.06 20.39 -20.03
CA GLY A 696 37.47 20.15 -18.71
C GLY A 696 38.41 19.35 -17.80
N GLY A 697 39.61 19.88 -17.53
CA GLY A 697 40.69 19.14 -16.84
C GLY A 697 40.24 18.48 -15.54
N GLY A 698 39.47 19.22 -14.73
CA GLY A 698 38.80 18.69 -13.55
C GLY A 698 37.46 18.05 -13.89
N MET A 699 36.57 18.78 -14.56
CA MET A 699 35.19 18.36 -14.81
C MET A 699 34.71 18.77 -16.21
N ALA A 700 33.86 17.96 -16.83
CA ALA A 700 33.11 18.30 -18.04
C ALA A 700 31.62 17.97 -17.86
N ILE A 701 30.73 18.92 -18.15
CA ILE A 701 29.26 18.81 -18.02
C ILE A 701 28.64 19.13 -19.37
N ARG A 702 27.85 18.21 -19.93
CA ARG A 702 27.42 18.30 -21.33
C ARG A 702 26.01 17.82 -21.61
N ASP A 703 25.49 18.14 -22.80
CA ASP A 703 24.31 17.51 -23.39
C ASP A 703 23.05 17.64 -22.52
N THR A 704 22.71 18.88 -22.17
CA THR A 704 21.59 19.27 -21.28
C THR A 704 21.73 18.78 -19.84
N SER A 705 22.93 18.33 -19.44
CA SER A 705 23.20 17.94 -18.05
C SER A 705 23.30 19.13 -17.10
N THR A 706 23.19 18.87 -15.81
CA THR A 706 23.26 19.89 -14.75
C THR A 706 24.27 19.48 -13.67
N ALA A 707 24.97 20.47 -13.11
CA ALA A 707 25.85 20.25 -11.97
C ALA A 707 25.65 21.31 -10.89
N THR A 708 25.45 20.87 -9.65
CA THR A 708 25.43 21.74 -8.46
C THR A 708 26.67 21.45 -7.61
N ILE A 709 27.45 22.48 -7.30
CA ILE A 709 28.73 22.34 -6.60
C ILE A 709 28.70 23.20 -5.34
N VAL A 710 28.62 22.55 -4.19
CA VAL A 710 28.40 23.17 -2.88
C VAL A 710 29.55 22.86 -1.94
N ASP A 711 30.10 23.90 -1.30
CA ASP A 711 31.16 23.78 -0.29
C ASP A 711 32.37 22.94 -0.76
N SER A 712 32.66 22.99 -2.07
CA SER A 712 33.59 22.09 -2.77
C SER A 712 34.78 22.82 -3.39
N ALA A 713 35.82 22.09 -3.77
CA ALA A 713 37.04 22.65 -4.34
C ALA A 713 37.49 21.92 -5.62
N ILE A 714 37.65 22.66 -6.72
CA ILE A 714 38.18 22.18 -8.00
C ILE A 714 39.52 22.87 -8.22
N TYR A 715 40.63 22.14 -8.11
CA TYR A 715 41.95 22.78 -8.13
C TYR A 715 43.09 21.98 -8.75
N GLY A 716 44.06 22.69 -9.33
CA GLY A 716 45.27 22.08 -9.85
C GLY A 716 45.01 21.08 -10.98
N ASN A 717 43.92 21.25 -11.74
CA ASN A 717 43.59 20.42 -12.88
C ASN A 717 44.09 21.05 -14.19
N THR A 718 44.30 20.22 -15.22
CA THR A 718 44.84 20.68 -16.51
C THR A 718 44.01 20.18 -17.69
N ALA A 719 43.54 21.10 -18.53
CA ALA A 719 43.08 20.80 -19.89
C ALA A 719 44.27 20.96 -20.84
N ARG A 720 44.56 19.93 -21.66
CA ARG A 720 45.72 19.90 -22.57
C ARG A 720 45.50 20.80 -23.78
N ASP A 721 44.42 20.52 -24.51
CA ASP A 721 44.21 21.04 -25.87
C ASP A 721 42.89 21.81 -26.01
N GLY A 722 41.99 21.68 -25.03
CA GLY A 722 40.65 22.26 -25.01
C GLY A 722 40.41 23.22 -23.85
N GLU A 723 39.19 23.74 -23.77
CA GLU A 723 38.79 24.78 -22.83
C GLU A 723 38.51 24.21 -21.43
N GLY A 724 38.48 25.09 -20.42
CA GLY A 724 38.05 24.72 -19.07
C GLY A 724 39.10 23.91 -18.32
N GLY A 725 40.21 24.55 -17.92
CA GLY A 725 41.25 23.86 -17.15
C GLY A 725 40.71 23.21 -15.87
N GLY A 726 39.78 23.89 -15.19
CA GLY A 726 39.02 23.34 -14.07
C GLY A 726 37.74 22.67 -14.54
N ILE A 727 36.81 23.45 -15.11
CA ILE A 727 35.46 22.99 -15.48
C ILE A 727 35.16 23.40 -16.92
N LEU A 728 34.61 22.47 -17.70
CA LEU A 728 33.96 22.74 -18.99
C LEU A 728 32.46 22.51 -18.85
N ALA A 729 31.64 23.50 -19.18
CA ALA A 729 30.19 23.40 -19.29
C ALA A 729 29.79 23.62 -20.77
N ALA A 730 29.14 22.64 -21.40
CA ALA A 730 28.76 22.73 -22.82
C ALA A 730 27.31 22.29 -23.03
N ASP A 731 26.44 23.18 -23.49
CA ASP A 731 24.99 22.97 -23.58
C ASP A 731 24.40 22.44 -22.26
N SER A 732 24.74 23.09 -21.14
CA SER A 732 24.50 22.57 -19.79
C SER A 732 24.16 23.66 -18.76
N ALA A 733 23.90 23.28 -17.51
CA ALA A 733 23.75 24.20 -16.40
C ALA A 733 24.77 23.92 -15.29
N LEU A 734 25.41 24.97 -14.78
CA LEU A 734 26.42 24.88 -13.73
C LEU A 734 26.11 25.88 -12.60
N THR A 735 25.94 25.35 -11.39
CA THR A 735 25.75 26.12 -10.17
C THR A 735 26.91 25.93 -9.21
N LEU A 736 27.54 27.00 -8.74
CA LEU A 736 28.57 27.00 -7.71
C LEU A 736 28.11 27.81 -6.51
N THR A 737 28.15 27.21 -5.32
CA THR A 737 27.79 27.88 -4.06
C THR A 737 28.83 27.60 -3.00
N ARG A 738 29.43 28.65 -2.41
CA ARG A 738 30.48 28.51 -1.37
C ARG A 738 31.65 27.61 -1.80
N SER A 739 31.95 27.61 -3.09
CA SER A 739 32.91 26.69 -3.70
C SER A 739 34.12 27.42 -4.27
N ARG A 740 35.18 26.67 -4.60
CA ARG A 740 36.47 27.21 -5.05
C ARG A 740 36.91 26.56 -6.36
N VAL A 741 37.19 27.36 -7.38
CA VAL A 741 37.83 26.93 -8.64
C VAL A 741 39.19 27.63 -8.73
N ILE A 742 40.26 26.94 -8.36
CA ILE A 742 41.56 27.58 -8.15
C ILE A 742 42.74 26.86 -8.79
N ALA A 743 43.72 27.63 -9.27
CA ALA A 743 44.97 27.09 -9.79
C ALA A 743 44.81 26.01 -10.88
N ASN A 744 43.77 26.10 -11.70
CA ASN A 744 43.57 25.23 -12.85
C ASN A 744 44.19 25.85 -14.11
N THR A 745 44.54 25.01 -15.08
CA THR A 745 45.28 25.42 -16.28
C THR A 745 44.63 24.91 -17.56
N ALA A 746 44.34 25.80 -18.50
CA ALA A 746 44.09 25.46 -19.90
C ALA A 746 45.37 25.70 -20.70
N ALA A 747 46.11 24.63 -20.99
CA ALA A 747 47.52 24.71 -21.38
C ALA A 747 47.75 25.34 -22.76
N ASP A 748 46.90 25.02 -23.74
CA ASP A 748 46.98 25.51 -25.11
C ASP A 748 45.67 26.20 -25.59
N ASN A 749 44.74 26.49 -24.67
CA ASN A 749 43.41 27.02 -25.01
C ASN A 749 42.85 27.99 -23.93
N ASP A 750 41.56 28.31 -24.02
CA ASP A 750 40.83 29.30 -23.24
C ASP A 750 40.23 28.74 -21.93
N GLY A 751 39.81 29.61 -21.01
CA GLY A 751 39.02 29.21 -19.84
C GLY A 751 39.84 28.46 -18.80
N GLY A 752 40.86 29.10 -18.23
CA GLY A 752 41.77 28.45 -17.27
C GLY A 752 41.04 27.84 -16.08
N GLY A 753 40.07 28.58 -15.52
CA GLY A 753 39.16 28.09 -14.49
C GLY A 753 37.95 27.39 -15.08
N ILE A 754 37.09 28.14 -15.77
CA ILE A 754 35.82 27.67 -16.32
C ILE A 754 35.73 28.04 -17.81
N GLY A 755 35.41 27.07 -18.66
CA GLY A 755 34.97 27.28 -20.05
C GLY A 755 33.49 26.95 -20.18
N ALA A 756 32.72 27.81 -20.85
CA ALA A 756 31.28 27.66 -21.01
C ALA A 756 30.82 27.90 -22.46
N GLU A 757 30.07 26.96 -23.02
CA GLU A 757 29.48 26.99 -24.36
C GLU A 757 27.98 26.69 -24.26
N GLY A 758 27.10 27.54 -24.79
CA GLY A 758 25.65 27.32 -24.82
C GLY A 758 25.03 27.04 -23.44
N SER A 759 25.67 27.50 -22.36
CA SER A 759 25.39 27.07 -20.99
C SER A 759 24.89 28.20 -20.09
N THR A 760 24.27 27.82 -18.97
CA THR A 760 23.83 28.74 -17.91
C THR A 760 24.71 28.58 -16.67
N LEU A 761 25.25 29.69 -16.16
CA LEU A 761 26.13 29.69 -15.00
C LEU A 761 25.52 30.51 -13.85
N HIS A 762 25.43 29.89 -12.67
CA HIS A 762 25.08 30.57 -11.43
C HIS A 762 26.21 30.40 -10.41
N ILE A 763 26.83 31.50 -9.99
CA ILE A 763 27.98 31.46 -9.10
C ILE A 763 27.70 32.37 -7.92
N GLU A 764 27.65 31.80 -6.72
CA GLU A 764 27.29 32.51 -5.51
C GLU A 764 28.29 32.21 -4.39
N ASN A 765 28.70 33.24 -3.66
CA ASN A 765 29.57 33.10 -2.48
C ASN A 765 30.86 32.30 -2.76
N SER A 766 31.37 32.34 -4.00
CA SER A 766 32.40 31.41 -4.48
C SER A 766 33.68 32.14 -4.91
N ILE A 767 34.77 31.39 -5.07
CA ILE A 767 36.11 31.93 -5.38
C ILE A 767 36.64 31.29 -6.66
N ILE A 768 36.96 32.09 -7.67
CA ILE A 768 37.62 31.70 -8.91
C ILE A 768 38.97 32.39 -8.95
N ALA A 769 40.07 31.67 -8.67
CA ALA A 769 41.33 32.35 -8.45
C ALA A 769 42.60 31.62 -8.88
N GLY A 770 43.58 32.39 -9.36
CA GLY A 770 44.89 31.85 -9.73
C GLY A 770 44.85 30.86 -10.91
N ASN A 771 43.77 30.85 -11.70
CA ASN A 771 43.66 29.99 -12.86
C ASN A 771 44.42 30.59 -14.05
N ASP A 772 44.92 29.75 -14.95
CA ASP A 772 45.84 30.12 -16.04
C ASP A 772 45.31 29.60 -17.39
N SER A 773 45.34 30.45 -18.42
CA SER A 773 44.97 30.06 -19.79
C SER A 773 46.00 30.57 -20.80
N ALA A 774 46.16 29.84 -21.90
CA ALA A 774 47.06 30.24 -22.97
C ALA A 774 46.55 31.43 -23.79
N THR A 775 45.22 31.54 -23.96
CA THR A 775 44.63 32.44 -24.96
C THR A 775 43.66 33.45 -24.35
N HIS A 776 42.54 33.07 -23.76
CA HIS A 776 41.55 34.01 -23.19
C HIS A 776 40.89 33.43 -21.94
N GLY A 777 40.32 34.30 -21.11
CA GLY A 777 39.50 33.84 -20.00
C GLY A 777 40.28 33.07 -18.94
N GLY A 778 41.26 33.70 -18.30
CA GLY A 778 42.03 33.07 -17.22
C GLY A 778 41.13 32.47 -16.15
N GLY A 779 40.16 33.26 -15.67
CA GLY A 779 39.11 32.82 -14.77
C GLY A 779 37.99 32.10 -15.51
N ILE A 780 37.23 32.84 -16.32
CA ILE A 780 36.05 32.35 -17.05
C ILE A 780 36.11 32.72 -18.52
N TRP A 781 35.82 31.76 -19.40
CA TRP A 781 35.63 31.95 -20.83
C TRP A 781 34.23 31.51 -21.25
N PHE A 782 33.51 32.39 -21.95
CA PHE A 782 32.19 32.18 -22.53
C PHE A 782 32.31 32.18 -24.06
N PHE A 783 31.87 31.12 -24.73
CA PHE A 783 32.04 30.96 -26.17
C PHE A 783 30.80 30.54 -26.98
N GLY A 784 29.67 31.14 -26.60
CA GLY A 784 28.37 31.08 -27.28
C GLY A 784 27.39 32.11 -26.68
N ASP A 785 26.10 31.95 -26.92
CA ASP A 785 25.07 32.87 -26.40
C ASP A 785 24.70 32.50 -24.95
N GLU A 786 25.59 32.75 -23.99
CA GLU A 786 25.42 32.34 -22.58
C GLU A 786 24.68 33.36 -21.71
N THR A 787 24.18 32.85 -20.56
CA THR A 787 23.77 33.70 -19.43
C THR A 787 24.50 33.29 -18.17
N ALA A 788 25.10 34.27 -17.48
CA ALA A 788 25.82 34.06 -16.23
C ALA A 788 25.39 35.06 -15.17
N THR A 789 25.16 34.55 -13.95
CA THR A 789 24.89 35.37 -12.76
C THR A 789 25.94 35.05 -11.71
N ILE A 790 26.70 36.06 -11.29
CA ILE A 790 27.78 35.96 -10.32
C ILE A 790 27.47 36.92 -9.17
N VAL A 791 27.30 36.38 -7.97
CA VAL A 791 26.85 37.14 -6.81
C VAL A 791 27.78 36.88 -5.64
N ASN A 792 28.17 37.94 -4.94
CA ASN A 792 28.92 37.85 -3.68
C ASN A 792 30.19 36.99 -3.77
N SER A 793 30.86 37.04 -4.93
CA SER A 793 31.94 36.11 -5.28
C SER A 793 33.25 36.84 -5.55
N GLN A 794 34.34 36.09 -5.71
CA GLN A 794 35.68 36.61 -5.97
C GLN A 794 36.24 36.01 -7.27
N ILE A 795 36.68 36.85 -8.20
CA ILE A 795 37.41 36.47 -9.42
C ILE A 795 38.78 37.13 -9.39
N VAL A 796 39.81 36.40 -8.95
CA VAL A 796 41.04 37.02 -8.45
C VAL A 796 42.31 36.36 -8.97
N GLY A 797 43.27 37.17 -9.39
CA GLY A 797 44.64 36.68 -9.66
C GLY A 797 44.71 35.67 -10.80
N ASN A 798 43.69 35.61 -11.66
CA ASN A 798 43.69 34.73 -12.82
C ASN A 798 44.57 35.32 -13.92
N VAL A 799 45.16 34.45 -14.74
CA VAL A 799 46.19 34.80 -15.71
C VAL A 799 45.79 34.30 -17.10
N THR A 800 46.06 35.12 -18.11
CA THR A 800 45.97 34.72 -19.52
C THR A 800 46.99 35.48 -20.36
N ALA A 801 47.41 34.92 -21.49
CA ALA A 801 48.26 35.65 -22.44
C ALA A 801 47.46 36.56 -23.41
N GLY A 802 46.15 36.36 -23.56
CA GLY A 802 45.27 37.21 -24.37
C GLY A 802 44.30 38.03 -23.53
N GLU A 803 43.03 38.10 -23.93
CA GLU A 803 42.06 39.05 -23.37
C GLU A 803 41.17 38.43 -22.27
N GLY A 804 40.68 39.29 -21.37
CA GLY A 804 39.73 38.96 -20.30
C GLY A 804 40.27 37.95 -19.29
N ALA A 805 41.36 38.29 -18.61
CA ALA A 805 41.99 37.46 -17.59
C ALA A 805 41.02 37.02 -16.49
N ALA A 806 40.07 37.87 -16.10
CA ALA A 806 39.00 37.51 -15.18
C ALA A 806 37.85 36.81 -15.92
N VAL A 807 37.26 37.50 -16.89
CA VAL A 807 36.12 37.03 -17.69
C VAL A 807 36.30 37.47 -19.12
N ALA A 808 36.25 36.54 -20.06
CA ALA A 808 36.20 36.82 -21.48
C ALA A 808 34.94 36.20 -22.08
N THR A 809 34.29 36.90 -23.01
CA THR A 809 33.14 36.40 -23.78
C THR A 809 33.41 36.47 -25.27
N LYS A 810 32.69 35.62 -26.00
CA LYS A 810 32.50 35.64 -27.44
C LYS A 810 30.99 35.52 -27.69
N ASP A 811 30.52 35.99 -28.85
CA ASP A 811 29.11 35.98 -29.23
C ASP A 811 28.22 36.84 -28.27
N ALA A 812 26.90 36.65 -28.23
CA ALA A 812 25.96 37.57 -27.58
C ALA A 812 25.66 37.21 -26.11
N SER A 813 26.72 36.94 -25.34
CA SER A 813 26.64 36.56 -23.92
C SER A 813 26.12 37.67 -22.99
N ARG A 814 25.42 37.28 -21.93
CA ARG A 814 24.94 38.19 -20.87
C ARG A 814 25.51 37.79 -19.51
N VAL A 815 26.38 38.63 -18.95
CA VAL A 815 27.03 38.40 -17.65
C VAL A 815 26.56 39.45 -16.64
N VAL A 816 25.97 38.99 -15.55
CA VAL A 816 25.52 39.83 -14.43
C VAL A 816 26.41 39.55 -13.22
N MET A 817 27.06 40.58 -12.71
CA MET A 817 27.88 40.54 -11.51
C MET A 817 27.28 41.48 -10.45
N THR A 818 27.02 40.98 -9.25
CA THR A 818 26.52 41.79 -8.12
C THR A 818 27.37 41.53 -6.89
N ASN A 819 27.81 42.60 -6.21
CA ASN A 819 28.62 42.51 -4.98
C ASN A 819 29.83 41.58 -5.15
N THR A 820 30.52 41.65 -6.29
CA THR A 820 31.59 40.72 -6.67
C THR A 820 32.94 41.45 -6.71
N LEU A 821 34.01 40.78 -6.26
CA LEU A 821 35.39 41.29 -6.38
C LEU A 821 36.05 40.73 -7.64
N VAL A 822 36.61 41.59 -8.47
CA VAL A 822 37.36 41.24 -9.69
C VAL A 822 38.73 41.88 -9.62
N ILE A 823 39.70 41.22 -8.98
CA ILE A 823 40.95 41.87 -8.54
C ILE A 823 42.20 41.16 -9.05
N SER A 824 43.22 41.93 -9.43
CA SER A 824 44.58 41.44 -9.75
C SER A 824 44.66 40.40 -10.89
N ASN A 825 43.69 40.37 -11.81
CA ASN A 825 43.75 39.47 -12.95
C ASN A 825 44.71 40.02 -14.03
N THR A 826 45.57 39.16 -14.57
CA THR A 826 46.69 39.56 -15.42
C THR A 826 46.52 39.03 -16.85
N GLY A 827 46.40 39.92 -17.82
CA GLY A 827 46.39 39.59 -19.24
C GLY A 827 46.54 40.81 -20.14
N ASN A 828 45.90 40.80 -21.31
CA ASN A 828 45.73 41.98 -22.17
C ASN A 828 44.50 42.82 -21.80
N THR A 829 43.58 42.28 -20.98
CA THR A 829 42.50 42.99 -20.28
C THR A 829 41.99 42.17 -19.09
N GLY A 830 41.29 42.81 -18.15
CA GLY A 830 40.59 42.12 -17.05
C GLY A 830 39.28 41.45 -17.48
N ILE A 831 38.40 42.22 -18.13
CA ILE A 831 37.13 41.75 -18.71
C ILE A 831 37.16 42.01 -20.23
N ALA A 832 36.64 41.12 -21.06
CA ALA A 832 36.65 41.31 -22.51
C ALA A 832 35.42 40.73 -23.21
N ASP A 833 34.96 41.41 -24.26
CA ASP A 833 34.11 40.84 -25.31
C ASP A 833 34.93 40.78 -26.61
N ARG A 834 35.16 39.57 -27.13
CA ARG A 834 36.00 39.36 -28.32
C ARG A 834 35.38 39.84 -29.63
N ASP A 835 34.06 39.98 -29.71
CA ASP A 835 33.36 40.28 -30.96
C ASP A 835 32.95 41.75 -31.12
N GLY A 836 33.26 42.59 -30.12
CA GLY A 836 33.13 44.05 -30.29
C GLY A 836 31.78 44.63 -29.89
N GLY A 837 31.09 44.05 -28.90
CA GLY A 837 29.96 44.68 -28.20
C GLY A 837 28.63 43.95 -28.33
N ALA A 838 28.64 42.68 -28.78
CA ALA A 838 27.45 41.84 -28.80
C ALA A 838 27.09 41.34 -27.39
N SER A 839 28.10 41.18 -26.52
CA SER A 839 27.91 40.80 -25.14
C SER A 839 27.51 41.98 -24.25
N VAL A 840 26.69 41.72 -23.24
CA VAL A 840 26.23 42.70 -22.25
C VAL A 840 26.74 42.32 -20.88
N PHE A 841 27.51 43.22 -20.27
CA PHE A 841 27.96 43.10 -18.89
C PHE A 841 27.18 44.05 -17.99
N ILE A 842 26.58 43.52 -16.93
CA ILE A 842 25.89 44.28 -15.89
C ILE A 842 26.63 44.03 -14.58
N LEU A 843 27.52 44.94 -14.24
CA LEU A 843 28.24 44.90 -12.97
C LEU A 843 27.53 45.84 -12.02
N SER A 844 27.25 45.40 -10.79
CA SER A 844 26.63 46.24 -9.76
C SER A 844 27.29 46.05 -8.40
N HIS A 845 27.66 47.13 -7.73
CA HIS A 845 28.30 47.15 -6.42
C HIS A 845 29.58 46.29 -6.36
N CYS A 846 30.39 46.30 -7.43
CA CYS A 846 31.61 45.49 -7.53
C CYS A 846 32.90 46.30 -7.26
N ASP A 847 34.02 45.61 -7.06
CA ASP A 847 35.37 46.21 -7.04
C ASP A 847 36.23 45.56 -8.12
N THR A 848 36.79 46.36 -9.03
CA THR A 848 37.53 45.88 -10.22
C THR A 848 39.02 46.24 -10.24
N TYR A 849 39.66 46.34 -9.07
CA TYR A 849 41.03 46.84 -8.93
C TYR A 849 42.17 45.95 -9.47
N GLY A 850 43.19 46.58 -10.07
CA GLY A 850 44.50 45.96 -10.32
C GLY A 850 44.53 44.95 -11.46
N ASN A 851 43.56 45.00 -12.37
CA ASN A 851 43.54 44.14 -13.55
C ASN A 851 44.44 44.74 -14.64
N SER A 852 45.34 43.97 -15.23
CA SER A 852 46.31 44.52 -16.20
C SER A 852 45.86 44.28 -17.64
N PRO A 853 45.85 45.32 -18.50
CA PRO A 853 45.58 46.73 -18.21
C PRO A 853 44.15 46.99 -17.69
N ASP A 854 43.99 48.07 -16.93
CA ASP A 854 42.74 48.44 -16.28
C ASP A 854 41.67 48.81 -17.33
N GLY A 855 40.77 47.89 -17.64
CA GLY A 855 39.62 48.17 -18.50
C GLY A 855 38.94 46.92 -19.07
N ALA A 856 37.63 47.03 -19.30
CA ALA A 856 36.92 46.11 -20.16
C ALA A 856 37.13 46.53 -21.62
N ALA A 857 37.78 45.69 -22.44
CA ALA A 857 37.88 45.96 -23.87
C ALA A 857 36.62 45.46 -24.58
N ASN A 858 36.10 46.29 -25.49
CA ASN A 858 35.11 45.90 -26.50
C ASN A 858 33.75 45.39 -25.97
N ALA A 859 33.48 45.50 -24.66
CA ALA A 859 32.23 45.07 -24.03
C ALA A 859 31.26 46.24 -23.80
N THR A 860 29.95 45.98 -23.94
CA THR A 860 28.91 46.94 -23.53
C THR A 860 28.62 46.77 -22.04
N ILE A 861 29.09 47.70 -21.21
CA ILE A 861 28.77 47.76 -19.77
C ILE A 861 27.56 48.69 -19.58
N THR A 862 26.47 48.23 -18.96
CA THR A 862 25.19 48.97 -18.94
C THR A 862 24.73 49.42 -17.54
N ARG A 863 25.51 49.19 -16.47
CA ARG A 863 25.12 49.60 -15.10
C ARG A 863 26.25 49.60 -14.05
N SER A 864 27.50 49.96 -14.39
CA SER A 864 28.61 49.83 -13.42
C SER A 864 28.68 50.95 -12.38
N ASP A 865 28.21 50.69 -11.17
CA ASP A 865 28.54 51.40 -9.93
C ASP A 865 29.68 50.66 -9.20
N CYS A 866 30.80 50.48 -9.90
CA CYS A 866 31.93 49.69 -9.43
C CYS A 866 33.12 50.59 -9.07
N LEU A 867 33.80 50.29 -7.95
CA LEU A 867 35.07 50.92 -7.61
C LEU A 867 36.18 50.45 -8.56
N GLY A 868 36.92 51.40 -9.14
CA GLY A 868 38.08 51.11 -10.01
C GLY A 868 37.78 50.95 -11.51
N SER A 869 36.52 51.09 -11.95
CA SER A 869 36.19 51.08 -13.38
C SER A 869 36.54 52.41 -14.07
N PRO A 870 37.17 52.42 -15.25
CA PRO A 870 37.16 53.60 -16.11
C PRO A 870 35.74 53.76 -16.70
N ASP A 871 34.89 54.52 -16.00
CA ASP A 871 33.54 54.85 -16.46
C ASP A 871 33.57 55.49 -17.86
N THR A 872 32.91 54.85 -18.84
CA THR A 872 32.72 55.37 -20.20
C THR A 872 31.51 56.31 -20.32
N ASP A 873 30.73 56.44 -19.25
CA ASP A 873 29.38 56.99 -19.29
C ASP A 873 29.35 58.41 -18.73
N GLY A 874 30.42 58.82 -18.05
CA GLY A 874 30.67 60.20 -17.63
C GLY A 874 29.71 60.69 -16.54
N VAL A 875 29.21 59.79 -15.69
CA VAL A 875 28.22 60.10 -14.65
C VAL A 875 28.64 59.60 -13.27
N ASP A 876 29.89 59.83 -12.87
CA ASP A 876 30.22 59.89 -11.44
C ASP A 876 31.01 61.17 -11.08
N PRO A 877 30.43 62.11 -10.31
CA PRO A 877 31.11 63.33 -9.88
C PRO A 877 32.23 63.13 -8.85
N GLU A 878 32.49 61.92 -8.31
CA GLU A 878 33.42 61.77 -7.17
C GLU A 878 34.81 61.17 -7.48
N MET A 879 35.06 60.72 -8.71
CA MET A 879 36.36 60.14 -9.11
C MET A 879 37.20 61.06 -10.03
N ALA A 880 36.92 62.37 -10.03
CA ALA A 880 37.78 63.37 -10.67
C ALA A 880 38.81 63.94 -9.67
N GLY A 881 39.83 63.17 -9.28
CA GLY A 881 41.04 63.77 -8.71
C GLY A 881 41.78 63.07 -7.57
N GLY A 882 41.58 61.78 -7.33
CA GLY A 882 42.36 61.03 -6.34
C GLY A 882 42.91 59.75 -6.93
N SER A 883 44.18 59.75 -7.34
CA SER A 883 44.96 58.53 -7.15
C SER A 883 44.81 58.15 -5.68
N LEU A 884 44.39 56.92 -5.34
CA LEU A 884 44.53 56.42 -3.98
C LEU A 884 45.96 56.74 -3.54
N PRO A 885 46.16 57.54 -2.48
CA PRO A 885 47.47 58.11 -2.19
C PRO A 885 48.41 57.00 -1.72
N GLY A 886 49.14 56.42 -2.67
CA GLY A 886 50.21 55.46 -2.49
C GLY A 886 49.79 54.20 -1.76
N ASP A 887 49.42 53.14 -2.50
CA ASP A 887 49.23 51.87 -1.84
C ASP A 887 49.62 50.64 -2.66
N THR A 888 50.75 50.08 -2.27
CA THR A 888 51.14 48.70 -2.51
C THR A 888 50.47 47.83 -1.43
N GLY A 889 49.20 47.47 -1.58
CA GLY A 889 48.57 46.38 -0.80
C GLY A 889 47.99 46.67 0.60
N SER A 890 47.53 47.88 0.93
CA SER A 890 47.00 48.29 2.26
C SER A 890 45.50 48.69 2.29
N ALA A 891 44.68 48.33 1.30
CA ALA A 891 43.21 48.42 1.38
C ALA A 891 42.54 47.11 1.82
N PHE A 892 43.27 46.00 1.83
CA PHE A 892 42.80 44.65 2.16
C PHE A 892 43.78 43.92 3.07
N VAL A 893 43.32 42.92 3.85
CA VAL A 893 44.08 42.32 4.97
C VAL A 893 45.32 41.52 4.52
N ASP A 894 45.20 40.58 3.58
CA ASP A 894 46.34 39.78 3.05
C ASP A 894 45.99 39.06 1.72
N ALA A 895 46.28 39.73 0.60
CA ALA A 895 45.72 39.39 -0.73
C ALA A 895 46.31 38.13 -1.42
N TRP A 896 47.54 37.71 -1.12
CA TRP A 896 48.28 36.85 -2.08
C TRP A 896 48.35 35.36 -1.73
N MET A 897 48.10 34.94 -0.49
CA MET A 897 48.20 33.51 -0.10
C MET A 897 46.91 32.88 0.45
N ALA A 898 45.97 33.70 0.94
CA ALA A 898 44.72 33.21 1.53
C ALA A 898 43.47 33.52 0.68
N PHE A 899 43.60 34.32 -0.39
CA PHE A 899 42.49 34.94 -1.11
C PHE A 899 41.51 35.70 -0.19
N ASP A 900 42.06 36.38 0.82
CA ASP A 900 41.31 37.17 1.79
C ASP A 900 41.40 38.66 1.42
N TYR A 901 40.33 39.14 0.78
CA TYR A 901 40.18 40.51 0.31
C TYR A 901 39.16 41.29 1.14
N ARG A 902 39.12 41.05 2.47
CA ARG A 902 38.30 41.87 3.37
C ARG A 902 38.79 43.32 3.39
N PRO A 903 37.90 44.32 3.22
CA PRO A 903 38.29 45.72 3.24
C PRO A 903 38.89 46.12 4.60
N LEU A 904 39.89 46.98 4.58
CA LEU A 904 40.47 47.59 5.77
C LEU A 904 39.70 48.86 6.15
N ALA A 905 39.75 49.22 7.44
CA ALA A 905 39.10 50.42 7.95
C ALA A 905 39.52 51.67 7.16
N GLY A 906 38.52 52.43 6.68
CA GLY A 906 38.74 53.61 5.83
C GLY A 906 38.83 53.31 4.33
N SER A 907 38.56 52.07 3.90
CA SER A 907 38.35 51.73 2.49
C SER A 907 37.13 52.49 1.93
N PRO A 908 37.21 53.04 0.70
CA PRO A 908 36.05 53.66 0.04
C PRO A 908 34.97 52.65 -0.36
N ALA A 909 35.21 51.34 -0.21
CA ALA A 909 34.21 50.30 -0.42
C ALA A 909 33.22 50.15 0.74
N ILE A 910 33.57 50.70 1.92
CA ILE A 910 32.76 50.60 3.14
C ILE A 910 31.55 51.53 3.03
N ASP A 911 30.36 51.03 3.34
CA ASP A 911 29.07 51.75 3.34
C ASP A 911 28.70 52.42 2.01
N ALA A 912 29.21 51.90 0.89
CA ALA A 912 29.15 52.57 -0.41
C ALA A 912 28.19 51.89 -1.43
N GLY A 913 27.53 50.80 -1.07
CA GLY A 913 26.59 50.04 -1.91
C GLY A 913 25.10 50.26 -1.60
N ASP A 914 24.22 49.78 -2.48
CA ASP A 914 22.76 49.88 -2.33
C ASP A 914 22.17 48.71 -1.51
N ASN A 915 21.62 49.04 -0.35
CA ASN A 915 20.92 48.11 0.54
C ASN A 915 19.78 47.33 -0.12
N ALA A 916 19.11 47.89 -1.12
CA ALA A 916 17.98 47.24 -1.78
C ALA A 916 18.42 46.18 -2.81
N ALA A 917 19.64 46.30 -3.32
CA ALA A 917 20.19 45.42 -4.36
C ALA A 917 21.24 44.43 -3.82
N ALA A 918 21.78 44.68 -2.62
CA ALA A 918 22.78 43.82 -1.99
C ALA A 918 22.17 42.49 -1.47
N PRO A 919 22.91 41.37 -1.56
CA PRO A 919 22.55 40.12 -0.88
C PRO A 919 22.45 40.29 0.63
N ALA A 920 21.64 39.46 1.29
CA ALA A 920 21.40 39.55 2.74
C ALA A 920 22.65 39.28 3.60
N THR A 921 23.64 38.56 3.07
CA THR A 921 24.91 38.27 3.73
C THR A 921 26.09 38.42 2.77
N ASP A 922 27.29 38.64 3.31
CA ASP A 922 28.55 38.63 2.58
C ASP A 922 29.09 37.19 2.37
N ILE A 923 30.23 37.06 1.68
CA ILE A 923 30.84 35.76 1.35
C ILE A 923 31.26 34.94 2.58
N THR A 924 31.40 35.58 3.74
CA THR A 924 31.72 34.93 5.02
C THR A 924 30.48 34.63 5.87
N GLY A 925 29.30 35.03 5.40
CA GLY A 925 28.03 34.93 6.12
C GLY A 925 27.71 36.11 7.04
N ALA A 926 28.47 37.21 6.99
CA ALA A 926 28.17 38.41 7.76
C ALA A 926 26.93 39.12 7.19
N THR A 927 25.99 39.54 8.05
CA THR A 927 24.73 40.17 7.62
C THR A 927 24.94 41.57 7.06
N ARG A 928 24.22 41.90 5.98
CA ARG A 928 24.17 43.24 5.38
C ARG A 928 22.83 43.95 5.66
N PRO A 929 22.80 45.30 5.74
CA PRO A 929 23.95 46.20 5.83
C PRO A 929 24.48 46.33 7.27
N GLN A 930 25.77 46.62 7.42
CA GLN A 930 26.40 47.11 8.65
C GLN A 930 26.64 48.62 8.57
N ASP A 931 26.94 49.25 9.70
CA ASP A 931 27.40 50.66 9.76
C ASP A 931 28.92 50.61 9.94
N GLY A 932 29.60 50.45 8.80
CA GLY A 932 31.02 50.15 8.72
C GLY A 932 31.93 51.35 8.99
N ASP A 933 31.49 52.55 8.61
CA ASP A 933 32.20 53.82 8.80
C ASP A 933 31.85 54.53 10.13
N LEU A 934 30.84 54.02 10.84
CA LEU A 934 30.34 54.48 12.13
C LEU A 934 29.72 55.90 12.09
N ASP A 935 29.16 56.32 10.95
CA ASP A 935 28.41 57.58 10.82
C ASP A 935 26.98 57.51 11.40
N GLY A 936 26.51 56.29 11.70
CA GLY A 936 25.18 56.02 12.25
C GLY A 936 24.12 55.59 11.22
N THR A 937 24.50 55.41 9.95
CA THR A 937 23.63 55.02 8.84
C THR A 937 24.17 53.75 8.17
N PRO A 938 23.61 52.57 8.46
CA PRO A 938 24.12 51.33 7.86
C PRO A 938 23.85 51.28 6.36
N ALA A 939 24.89 51.01 5.58
CA ALA A 939 24.83 50.76 4.14
C ALA A 939 25.64 49.50 3.79
N ALA A 940 25.28 48.80 2.73
CA ALA A 940 25.98 47.60 2.32
C ALA A 940 27.34 47.98 1.71
N ASP A 941 28.36 47.18 1.96
CA ASP A 941 29.67 47.40 1.33
C ASP A 941 29.66 46.99 -0.14
N MET A 942 30.48 47.66 -0.95
CA MET A 942 30.79 47.21 -2.30
C MET A 942 31.72 46.01 -2.28
N GLY A 943 31.49 45.07 -3.20
CA GLY A 943 32.24 43.82 -3.30
C GLY A 943 31.68 42.68 -2.44
N ALA A 944 32.47 41.62 -2.28
CA ALA A 944 32.01 40.33 -1.71
C ALA A 944 32.03 40.28 -0.17
N TYR A 945 32.63 41.26 0.49
CA TYR A 945 32.76 41.30 1.95
C TYR A 945 31.93 42.43 2.54
N GLU A 946 31.51 42.26 3.80
CA GLU A 946 30.91 43.30 4.63
C GLU A 946 31.86 43.61 5.80
N PHE A 947 32.27 44.87 5.91
CA PHE A 947 33.14 45.35 6.96
C PHE A 947 32.37 45.46 8.27
N THR A 948 32.85 44.73 9.27
CA THR A 948 32.33 44.81 10.64
C THR A 948 33.33 45.53 11.54
N PRO A 949 33.07 46.78 11.97
CA PRO A 949 33.98 47.50 12.83
C PRO A 949 34.05 46.82 14.21
N LEU A 950 35.27 46.58 14.69
CA LEU A 950 35.51 46.08 16.04
C LEU A 950 34.98 47.11 17.06
N ARG A 951 33.83 46.85 17.67
CA ARG A 951 33.36 47.60 18.84
C ARG A 951 34.26 47.28 20.04
N ASN A 952 35.35 48.03 20.17
CA ASN A 952 36.14 48.06 21.39
C ASN A 952 35.27 48.63 22.52
N PHE A 953 34.59 47.76 23.27
CA PHE A 953 34.08 48.10 24.59
C PHE A 953 35.28 48.29 25.52
N LEU A 954 35.87 49.49 25.53
CA LEU A 954 36.68 49.96 26.65
C LEU A 954 35.75 50.03 27.86
N PRO A 955 35.93 49.23 28.92
CA PRO A 955 35.17 49.44 30.14
C PRO A 955 35.56 50.82 30.69
N LEU A 956 34.61 51.75 30.65
CA LEU A 956 34.68 53.05 31.31
C LEU A 956 34.82 52.84 32.82
N LEU A 957 36.05 52.61 33.27
CA LEU A 957 36.42 52.66 34.68
C LEU A 957 36.62 54.14 35.07
N PHE A 958 35.54 54.89 35.19
CA PHE A 958 35.59 56.16 35.91
C PHE A 958 35.65 55.88 37.41
N ALA A 959 36.83 56.12 37.97
CA ALA A 959 37.07 56.13 39.41
C ALA A 959 36.58 57.45 40.05
N LYS A 960 35.83 57.29 41.14
CA LYS A 960 35.40 58.26 42.18
C LYS A 960 34.32 59.29 41.86
#